data_AF-A0AAV4R479-F1
#
_entry.id   AF-A0AAV4R479-F1
#
_cell.length_a   1.000
_cell.length_b   1.000
_cell.length_c   1.000
_cell.angle_alpha   90.00
_cell.angle_beta   90.00
_cell.angle_gamma   90.00
#
_symmetry.space_group_name_H-M   'P 1'
#
loop_
_entity.id
_entity.type
_entity.pdbx_description
1 polymer ?
#
loop_
_entity_poly.entity_id
_entity_poly.type
_entity_poly.pdbx_seq_one_letter_code
_entity_poly.pdbx_strand_id
1 'polypeptide(L)'
;MNQKMLIDDMLGKYLDLLTSQKSVAKRNFMHLNMAVRCDWDLCLVSGTCNCNRLGSYGESCDVISGQCECKTGVGGLRCDRCEPGYWGLHKIVADGNVGCLPCNCNVRGSARDDCEQMSGRCVCKHGILGMKCDICPEGTVLGEDGCMDESLAKSVPGSCNQLHCKFGAICKESGGRSQCFCEIRCPSTSHPSPVCGSDGNTYATKCQMSVFSCRYQKSITLRQQGPCKTGGVIIGAEDISPTAGPVRRSTVQKTTFDQYESKSTRDVSHSEQFYLSTGPTTSKPPIDDNPVEIPAFSGGSFLELPKLQAYTRLSLELEFKIFGSNGIILYNGQSPSGSGDFVSLSVRDGFVEFRYNLGSGPVILKSPHRLQQGKFHRLVAKRYLRDGVLTLDGQEDVAGHSEGTLKSLDLSENMFLGYIPSENKGIFENIGMSSGLIGCIRRLRVGHKDVNLTFPISKDIIKGQEIRECKGQPCNSIPCRNGGTCLSNDSETFKCLCNEGFSGDMCQKSEDPCASFPCANGATCTTLPDHEFSCSCDKGYSGRFCEHKPSKPVVIEEVYIPDLDGTAYLELPTLPNVGQEFVIELWFLSRSKDGMLLYNGQESLGRGDFVALNLVDRYVQFLYDLGSGIANITSALPINLDQWHVVRATRILRRGSLQLDDGPVTTGESKEPLSELNLDRPLYLGGYRHLSTVNPESGITSRFKGAFQRLVLNGEVVDDLRKVAKSSQDVGHFYGQPCGPNPCHNGGMCLPQLNNFHCKCPVAYTGLWCEKYIENVSIDEPILFDGKTFLKFPNKIITSTVQPGDSKAKDSYTDGHNRMEITFRTEASDGLLLWSHEDLPTVGDFLALAIVDTFLEVSFNSAGSREPLTIRYNNPVNDGRWHRVVVDRNNRHGMLQVDDDTPSVVTSTPETKHINTDGVLWIGGCSNLPVGLTPAYSKGFVGCIHSVIVDGESLKIAAHGTGQTCPHT
;
A
#
# COMPACT_ATOMS: atom_id res chain seq x y z
N MET A 1 -33.12 67.06 17.86
CA MET A 1 -34.63 67.20 17.80
C MET A 1 -35.15 66.95 16.37
N ASN A 2 -35.07 65.82 16.29
CA ASN A 2 -36.21 64.89 16.27
C ASN A 2 -36.30 64.22 14.90
N GLN A 3 -35.63 62.93 14.99
CA GLN A 3 -35.97 61.54 15.35
C GLN A 3 -37.43 61.21 14.99
N LYS A 4 -37.70 60.57 13.98
CA LYS A 4 -38.76 59.55 14.23
C LYS A 4 -39.77 59.56 13.08
N MET A 5 -39.23 59.37 11.81
CA MET A 5 -40.40 58.95 11.01
C MET A 5 -39.93 58.24 9.75
N LEU A 6 -38.86 57.36 9.90
CA LEU A 6 -38.92 56.48 8.70
C LEU A 6 -38.58 55.04 9.11
N ILE A 7 -39.02 54.66 10.52
CA ILE A 7 -38.82 53.27 10.99
C ILE A 7 -40.12 52.80 11.64
N ASP A 8 -41.37 53.24 11.08
CA ASP A 8 -42.64 52.72 11.64
C ASP A 8 -43.61 52.42 10.50
N ASP A 9 -43.13 51.99 9.31
CA ASP A 9 -44.17 51.50 8.36
C ASP A 9 -43.71 50.18 7.73
N MET A 10 -42.67 49.42 8.49
CA MET A 10 -42.37 48.07 7.96
C MET A 10 -42.33 47.07 9.11
N LEU A 11 -42.87 47.48 10.35
CA LEU A 11 -43.02 46.62 11.54
C LEU A 11 -44.50 46.53 11.91
N GLY A 12 -45.45 46.59 10.98
CA GLY A 12 -46.90 46.42 11.21
C GLY A 12 -47.50 45.41 10.22
N LYS A 13 -46.62 44.44 9.64
CA LYS A 13 -47.26 43.30 8.93
C LYS A 13 -46.47 42.02 9.18
N TYR A 14 -45.52 42.03 10.25
CA TYR A 14 -44.77 40.83 10.65
C TYR A 14 -45.07 40.52 12.12
N LEU A 15 -46.40 40.87 12.62
CA LEU A 15 -46.80 40.41 13.98
C LEU A 15 -48.32 40.51 14.12
N ASP A 16 -49.16 40.03 13.10
CA ASP A 16 -50.59 39.73 13.35
C ASP A 16 -51.00 38.46 12.60
N LEU A 17 -50.04 37.42 12.50
CA LEU A 17 -50.70 36.13 12.18
C LEU A 17 -50.06 35.00 12.96
N LEU A 18 -49.45 35.40 14.20
CA LEU A 18 -49.23 34.42 15.29
C LEU A 18 -50.31 34.60 16.35
N THR A 19 -51.63 34.15 16.15
CA THR A 19 -52.41 33.62 17.29
C THR A 19 -53.84 33.33 16.83
N SER A 20 -54.08 32.29 15.95
CA SER A 20 -55.43 31.67 16.05
C SER A 20 -55.38 30.26 15.46
N GLN A 21 -54.72 29.17 16.16
CA GLN A 21 -55.64 28.08 16.58
C GLN A 21 -54.86 26.77 16.68
N LYS A 22 -53.95 26.51 17.72
CA LYS A 22 -54.14 25.58 18.87
C LYS A 22 -55.56 25.02 18.91
N SER A 23 -55.88 23.77 18.24
CA SER A 23 -56.73 22.75 18.89
C SER A 23 -57.27 21.80 17.83
N VAL A 24 -56.45 20.86 17.24
CA VAL A 24 -57.10 19.53 17.31
C VAL A 24 -56.08 18.52 17.80
N ALA A 25 -55.30 18.64 19.08
CA ALA A 25 -55.24 17.67 20.20
C ALA A 25 -56.24 16.53 20.01
N LYS A 26 -55.79 15.33 19.61
CA LYS A 26 -55.92 14.18 20.54
C LYS A 26 -56.10 12.89 19.74
N ARG A 27 -54.98 12.27 19.35
CA ARG A 27 -55.12 10.86 19.80
C ARG A 27 -53.89 10.05 19.37
N ASN A 28 -52.86 10.08 20.24
CA ASN A 28 -52.48 8.88 21.03
C ASN A 28 -50.96 8.68 20.96
N PHE A 29 -50.19 9.28 21.96
CA PHE A 29 -49.62 8.81 23.24
C PHE A 29 -48.69 7.62 23.00
N MET A 30 -47.30 7.88 23.13
CA MET A 30 -46.43 7.51 24.27
C MET A 30 -45.39 6.48 23.83
N HIS A 31 -44.04 7.02 23.64
CA HIS A 31 -42.88 6.87 24.57
C HIS A 31 -41.61 7.36 23.87
N LEU A 32 -41.26 8.67 24.03
CA LEU A 32 -40.07 9.50 24.31
C LEU A 32 -39.50 9.20 25.70
N ASN A 33 -38.25 8.79 25.80
CA ASN A 33 -37.31 9.45 26.76
C ASN A 33 -36.37 10.41 26.02
N MET A 34 -36.79 11.74 25.92
CA MET A 34 -35.94 12.95 25.93
C MET A 34 -35.59 13.35 27.35
N ALA A 35 -34.26 13.81 27.62
CA ALA A 35 -34.34 15.03 28.48
C ALA A 35 -33.31 16.06 28.00
N VAL A 36 -33.68 17.15 27.24
CA VAL A 36 -33.17 18.55 27.30
C VAL A 36 -34.14 19.39 28.13
N ARG A 37 -33.63 19.79 29.38
CA ARG A 37 -34.05 20.97 30.16
C ARG A 37 -33.12 22.15 29.89
N CYS A 38 -33.63 23.43 29.28
CA CYS A 38 -33.00 24.76 29.43
C CYS A 38 -34.01 25.74 30.03
N ASP A 39 -33.67 26.26 31.26
CA ASP A 39 -34.17 27.56 31.77
C ASP A 39 -33.00 28.54 31.93
N TRP A 40 -33.11 29.92 31.35
CA TRP A 40 -33.06 31.41 31.45
C TRP A 40 -31.80 31.85 32.21
N ASP A 41 -30.68 32.11 31.44
CA ASP A 41 -29.56 33.09 31.38
C ASP A 41 -28.22 32.34 31.35
N LEU A 42 -27.80 31.82 30.19
CA LEU A 42 -26.46 31.56 29.64
C LEU A 42 -26.53 30.38 28.67
N CYS A 43 -26.68 30.69 27.29
CA CYS A 43 -26.43 29.54 26.38
C CYS A 43 -24.94 29.44 26.05
N LEU A 44 -23.89 28.82 26.92
CA LEU A 44 -22.66 28.04 26.63
C LEU A 44 -22.94 26.93 25.62
N VAL A 45 -22.52 27.17 24.37
CA VAL A 45 -22.30 26.04 23.42
C VAL A 45 -21.30 25.04 24.03
N SER A 46 -21.65 24.02 24.93
CA SER A 46 -20.75 22.89 25.28
C SER A 46 -20.48 22.03 24.03
N GLY A 47 -19.51 22.45 23.19
CA GLY A 47 -18.86 21.47 22.27
C GLY A 47 -18.25 20.29 23.06
N THR A 48 -18.87 19.24 23.21
CA THR A 48 -18.37 17.99 23.83
C THR A 48 -16.89 17.75 23.47
N CYS A 49 -15.93 18.01 24.46
CA CYS A 49 -14.49 17.69 24.42
C CYS A 49 -14.27 16.18 24.63
N ASN A 50 -14.09 15.57 23.48
CA ASN A 50 -13.82 14.11 23.36
C ASN A 50 -12.52 13.73 24.09
N CYS A 51 -12.48 14.04 25.48
CA CYS A 51 -11.28 13.65 26.25
C CYS A 51 -11.29 12.14 26.49
N ASN A 52 -10.09 11.71 26.23
CA ASN A 52 -9.96 10.25 26.38
C ASN A 52 -10.22 9.79 27.82
N ARG A 53 -11.22 8.92 27.95
CA ARG A 53 -11.80 8.57 29.28
C ARG A 53 -10.80 7.77 30.12
N LEU A 54 -9.81 7.09 29.35
CA LEU A 54 -8.81 6.27 30.10
C LEU A 54 -7.65 7.14 30.56
N GLY A 55 -7.33 8.14 29.88
CA GLY A 55 -6.07 8.87 30.12
C GLY A 55 -6.33 10.24 30.75
N SER A 56 -7.77 10.53 30.96
CA SER A 56 -8.08 11.85 31.55
C SER A 56 -8.91 11.65 32.81
N TYR A 57 -8.83 12.55 33.82
CA TYR A 57 -9.53 12.38 35.12
C TYR A 57 -11.02 12.67 34.94
N GLY A 58 -11.36 13.18 33.58
CA GLY A 58 -12.81 13.41 33.35
C GLY A 58 -13.05 13.84 31.89
N GLU A 59 -14.28 14.08 31.45
CA GLU A 59 -14.61 14.30 30.02
C GLU A 59 -14.75 15.80 29.73
N SER A 60 -14.29 16.53 30.79
CA SER A 60 -14.43 17.99 30.59
C SER A 60 -13.06 18.60 30.24
N CYS A 61 -13.03 19.55 29.37
CA CYS A 61 -11.72 20.16 29.00
C CYS A 61 -11.83 21.68 29.05
N ASP A 62 -10.74 22.29 29.12
CA ASP A 62 -10.73 23.76 29.23
C ASP A 62 -11.42 24.41 28.01
N VAL A 63 -12.27 25.33 28.13
CA VAL A 63 -13.26 25.78 27.11
C VAL A 63 -12.57 26.70 26.10
N ILE A 64 -11.35 27.11 26.34
CA ILE A 64 -10.64 27.99 25.37
C ILE A 64 -9.52 27.19 24.70
N SER A 65 -8.84 26.38 25.48
CA SER A 65 -7.66 25.70 24.85
C SER A 65 -8.03 24.29 24.39
N GLY A 66 -9.23 23.91 24.84
CA GLY A 66 -9.71 22.57 24.43
C GLY A 66 -8.88 21.44 25.04
N GLN A 67 -8.00 21.75 26.15
CA GLN A 67 -7.09 20.74 26.72
C GLN A 67 -7.78 20.03 27.90
N CYS A 68 -7.61 18.63 27.84
CA CYS A 68 -8.20 17.79 28.90
C CYS A 68 -7.25 17.58 30.07
N GLU A 69 -7.92 17.42 31.21
CA GLU A 69 -7.02 17.20 32.37
C GLU A 69 -6.49 15.76 32.38
N CYS A 70 -5.14 15.61 32.09
CA CYS A 70 -4.64 14.25 31.82
C CYS A 70 -4.03 13.66 33.11
N LYS A 71 -4.19 12.28 33.21
CA LYS A 71 -3.64 11.49 34.34
C LYS A 71 -2.13 11.35 34.25
N THR A 72 -1.37 11.04 35.32
CA THR A 72 0.10 11.12 35.41
C THR A 72 0.76 10.25 34.33
N GLY A 73 1.73 10.94 33.43
CA GLY A 73 2.53 10.25 32.40
C GLY A 73 1.74 10.09 31.09
N VAL A 74 0.42 10.87 31.21
CA VAL A 74 -0.42 10.82 29.98
C VAL A 74 -0.51 12.23 29.41
N GLY A 75 -0.39 12.26 28.08
CA GLY A 75 -0.13 13.61 27.52
C GLY A 75 -0.92 13.80 26.24
N GLY A 76 -1.16 14.96 25.74
CA GLY A 76 -1.98 15.26 24.55
C GLY A 76 -3.22 16.08 24.95
N LEU A 77 -3.82 16.87 23.84
CA LEU A 77 -4.94 17.84 24.06
C LEU A 77 -6.20 17.10 24.51
N ARG A 78 -6.25 15.75 24.29
CA ARG A 78 -7.41 14.96 24.75
C ARG A 78 -6.94 13.84 25.69
N CYS A 79 -5.68 13.84 26.16
CA CYS A 79 -5.06 12.87 27.07
C CYS A 79 -5.16 11.44 26.53
N ASP A 80 -4.72 11.28 25.20
CA ASP A 80 -4.98 9.94 24.58
C ASP A 80 -3.67 9.21 24.32
N ARG A 81 -2.59 9.78 24.91
CA ARG A 81 -1.34 8.98 24.77
C ARG A 81 -0.43 9.23 25.98
N CYS A 82 0.57 8.27 26.31
CA CYS A 82 1.47 8.44 27.47
C CYS A 82 2.62 9.38 27.12
N GLU A 83 3.00 10.23 27.74
CA GLU A 83 4.13 11.14 27.49
C GLU A 83 5.46 10.38 27.39
N PRO A 84 6.31 10.79 26.59
CA PRO A 84 7.59 10.10 26.34
C PRO A 84 8.32 9.75 27.65
N GLY A 85 8.64 8.46 27.86
CA GLY A 85 9.32 7.94 29.07
C GLY A 85 8.32 7.19 29.97
N TYR A 86 7.07 7.19 29.43
CA TYR A 86 6.00 6.48 30.16
C TYR A 86 5.20 5.61 29.19
N TRP A 87 4.61 4.50 29.65
CA TRP A 87 3.94 3.59 28.70
C TRP A 87 2.74 2.94 29.39
N GLY A 88 1.80 2.56 28.62
CA GLY A 88 0.75 1.67 29.18
C GLY A 88 -0.53 2.45 29.45
N LEU A 89 -1.00 3.25 28.48
CA LEU A 89 -2.26 4.01 28.61
C LEU A 89 -3.45 3.05 28.73
N HIS A 90 -3.40 1.78 28.11
CA HIS A 90 -4.49 0.77 28.16
C HIS A 90 -4.49 0.04 29.49
N LYS A 91 -3.45 0.30 30.37
CA LYS A 91 -3.34 -0.48 31.63
C LYS A 91 -3.86 0.36 32.80
N ILE A 92 -4.33 1.62 32.56
CA ILE A 92 -4.82 2.59 33.56
C ILE A 92 -6.18 2.12 34.09
N VAL A 93 -7.00 1.25 33.41
CA VAL A 93 -8.33 0.77 33.87
C VAL A 93 -8.26 -0.74 34.13
N ALA A 94 -7.37 -1.44 33.35
CA ALA A 94 -7.23 -2.92 33.35
C ALA A 94 -6.41 -3.40 34.54
N ASP A 95 -5.67 -2.52 35.19
CA ASP A 95 -4.82 -3.06 36.29
C ASP A 95 -4.87 -2.11 37.49
N GLY A 96 -5.75 -1.12 37.41
CA GLY A 96 -6.05 -0.19 38.52
C GLY A 96 -5.00 0.91 38.66
N ASN A 97 -4.17 1.14 37.55
CA ASN A 97 -3.07 2.14 37.57
C ASN A 97 -3.61 3.54 37.30
N VAL A 98 -3.14 4.57 38.00
CA VAL A 98 -3.86 5.86 38.06
C VAL A 98 -3.26 6.79 36.99
N GLY A 99 -2.41 6.16 35.95
CA GLY A 99 -1.83 6.88 34.80
C GLY A 99 -0.77 6.01 34.10
N CYS A 100 -0.09 6.60 33.08
CA CYS A 100 0.87 5.76 32.36
C CYS A 100 2.11 5.52 33.23
N LEU A 101 2.66 4.31 33.06
CA LEU A 101 3.78 3.89 33.94
C LEU A 101 5.13 4.22 33.28
N PRO A 102 6.11 4.73 33.98
CA PRO A 102 7.39 5.13 33.36
C PRO A 102 8.18 3.92 32.85
N CYS A 103 8.90 4.02 31.98
CA CYS A 103 9.51 2.95 31.15
C CYS A 103 10.68 2.32 31.90
N ASN A 104 11.38 2.90 32.71
CA ASN A 104 12.46 2.47 33.62
C ASN A 104 13.45 1.53 32.93
N CYS A 105 14.04 2.14 31.98
CA CYS A 105 15.08 1.40 31.25
C CYS A 105 16.44 1.61 31.94
N ASN A 106 17.19 0.41 32.12
CA ASN A 106 18.49 0.49 32.82
C ASN A 106 19.51 1.34 32.05
N VAL A 107 19.92 2.46 32.63
CA VAL A 107 20.56 3.59 31.92
C VAL A 107 21.92 3.14 31.34
N ARG A 108 22.40 2.00 32.05
CA ARG A 108 23.73 1.60 31.49
C ARG A 108 23.56 0.53 30.42
N GLY A 109 22.41 0.00 30.50
CA GLY A 109 22.25 -1.10 29.53
C GLY A 109 21.31 -0.71 28.38
N SER A 110 20.75 0.45 28.78
CA SER A 110 19.74 0.80 27.76
C SER A 110 20.26 1.97 26.92
N ALA A 111 19.91 1.84 25.65
CA ALA A 111 20.50 2.78 24.67
C ALA A 111 19.79 4.13 24.74
N ARG A 112 18.55 4.13 25.34
CA ARG A 112 17.85 5.40 25.61
C ARG A 112 16.97 5.24 26.85
N ASP A 113 16.47 6.45 27.43
CA ASP A 113 15.84 6.35 28.76
C ASP A 113 14.31 6.27 28.62
N ASP A 114 13.72 6.10 27.26
CA ASP A 114 12.26 5.93 27.12
C ASP A 114 11.93 4.54 26.56
N CYS A 115 10.62 4.20 26.55
CA CYS A 115 10.31 2.79 26.23
C CYS A 115 9.04 2.73 25.38
N GLU A 116 8.91 1.74 24.69
CA GLU A 116 7.74 1.54 23.82
C GLU A 116 6.42 1.65 24.61
N GLN A 117 5.40 2.44 24.18
CA GLN A 117 4.29 3.11 24.90
C GLN A 117 3.19 2.11 25.25
N MET A 118 3.24 0.78 24.63
CA MET A 118 2.18 -0.20 24.96
C MET A 118 2.75 -1.36 25.77
N SER A 119 4.06 -1.54 25.58
CA SER A 119 4.59 -2.77 26.22
C SER A 119 5.63 -2.43 27.30
N GLY A 120 6.06 -1.11 27.36
CA GLY A 120 7.04 -0.58 28.34
C GLY A 120 8.44 -1.17 28.18
N ARG A 121 8.72 -1.74 26.92
CA ARG A 121 10.01 -2.41 26.69
C ARG A 121 11.06 -1.38 26.23
N CYS A 122 12.27 -1.60 26.94
CA CYS A 122 13.33 -0.59 26.72
C CYS A 122 14.32 -1.09 25.65
N VAL A 123 14.76 -0.14 25.12
CA VAL A 123 15.72 -0.56 24.07
C VAL A 123 17.11 -0.73 24.71
N CYS A 124 17.60 -2.12 24.62
CA CYS A 124 18.83 -2.39 25.40
C CYS A 124 20.06 -2.30 24.47
N LYS A 125 21.03 -1.88 24.90
CA LYS A 125 22.33 -1.85 24.19
C LYS A 125 22.83 -3.27 23.87
N HIS A 126 23.53 -3.39 22.91
CA HIS A 126 23.88 -4.68 22.26
C HIS A 126 24.55 -5.64 23.27
N GLY A 127 23.81 -6.82 23.48
CA GLY A 127 24.39 -7.92 24.29
C GLY A 127 23.84 -7.91 25.72
N ILE A 128 22.96 -6.99 25.92
CA ILE A 128 22.26 -6.89 27.22
C ILE A 128 20.78 -7.21 27.00
N LEU A 129 20.34 -8.07 27.80
CA LEU A 129 19.05 -8.70 27.50
C LEU A 129 18.07 -8.36 28.64
N GLY A 130 16.78 -8.48 28.47
CA GLY A 130 15.72 -8.20 29.46
C GLY A 130 14.88 -6.99 29.03
N MET A 131 13.67 -6.84 29.44
CA MET A 131 12.70 -5.83 28.95
C MET A 131 13.05 -4.44 29.47
N LYS A 132 14.05 -4.50 30.52
CA LYS A 132 14.51 -3.14 30.89
C LYS A 132 16.02 -3.02 30.69
N CYS A 133 16.58 -3.91 29.94
CA CYS A 133 17.98 -3.98 29.48
C CYS A 133 18.95 -4.06 30.66
N ASP A 134 18.65 -5.04 31.57
CA ASP A 134 19.51 -5.17 32.79
C ASP A 134 20.00 -6.61 32.93
N ILE A 135 19.93 -7.33 31.79
CA ILE A 135 20.36 -8.75 31.96
C ILE A 135 21.47 -9.05 30.94
N CYS A 136 22.65 -9.56 31.49
CA CYS A 136 23.79 -9.82 30.60
C CYS A 136 23.97 -11.34 30.43
N PRO A 137 24.52 -11.72 29.37
CA PRO A 137 24.71 -13.13 28.97
C PRO A 137 25.64 -13.87 29.93
N GLU A 138 25.56 -15.19 30.18
CA GLU A 138 26.20 -16.02 31.23
C GLU A 138 27.73 -15.95 31.15
N GLY A 139 28.29 -15.53 32.38
CA GLY A 139 29.77 -15.42 32.53
C GLY A 139 30.25 -13.99 32.33
N THR A 140 29.17 -12.95 32.17
CA THR A 140 29.52 -11.52 32.05
C THR A 140 28.55 -10.70 32.91
N VAL A 141 29.04 -9.57 33.41
CA VAL A 141 28.18 -8.79 34.33
C VAL A 141 28.11 -7.35 33.80
N LEU A 142 26.93 -6.68 34.11
CA LEU A 142 26.59 -5.38 33.50
C LEU A 142 27.46 -4.27 34.11
N GLY A 143 28.49 -3.79 33.40
CA GLY A 143 29.49 -2.78 33.85
C GLY A 143 29.20 -1.43 33.22
N GLU A 144 29.92 -0.36 33.25
CA GLU A 144 29.73 1.07 32.91
C GLU A 144 29.50 1.26 31.41
N ASP A 145 29.74 0.14 30.58
CA ASP A 145 29.43 0.29 29.13
C ASP A 145 28.79 -1.00 28.61
N GLY A 146 28.13 -1.60 29.64
CA GLY A 146 27.39 -2.77 29.11
C GLY A 146 27.94 -4.08 29.65
N CYS A 147 27.76 -5.28 29.03
CA CYS A 147 28.06 -6.52 29.79
C CYS A 147 29.54 -6.88 29.62
N MET A 148 30.23 -6.95 30.77
CA MET A 148 31.67 -7.27 30.69
C MET A 148 31.97 -8.60 31.40
N ASP A 149 33.24 -9.14 30.93
CA ASP A 149 33.65 -10.50 31.38
C ASP A 149 34.00 -10.49 32.87
N GLU A 150 33.41 -11.42 33.57
CA GLU A 150 33.46 -11.53 35.04
C GLU A 150 34.90 -11.59 35.55
N SER A 151 35.90 -11.95 34.62
CA SER A 151 37.32 -12.16 35.00
C SER A 151 38.11 -10.85 34.92
N LEU A 152 37.45 -9.84 34.21
CA LEU A 152 38.04 -8.49 34.09
C LEU A 152 37.35 -7.52 35.05
N ALA A 153 36.38 -8.01 35.87
CA ALA A 153 35.68 -7.09 36.80
C ALA A 153 36.26 -7.21 38.21
N LYS A 154 37.59 -7.02 38.27
CA LYS A 154 38.13 -6.95 39.66
C LYS A 154 37.35 -5.94 40.50
N SER A 155 36.01 -6.18 40.70
CA SER A 155 35.47 -5.83 42.03
C SER A 155 33.95 -5.94 42.01
N VAL A 156 33.36 -7.07 41.72
CA VAL A 156 31.92 -7.17 42.01
C VAL A 156 31.74 -7.71 43.45
N PRO A 157 31.12 -6.71 44.39
CA PRO A 157 31.05 -7.04 45.82
C PRO A 157 30.22 -8.33 46.06
N GLY A 158 30.75 -9.26 46.43
CA GLY A 158 30.18 -10.60 46.64
C GLY A 158 29.26 -10.63 47.86
N SER A 159 29.21 -9.20 48.63
CA SER A 159 28.34 -9.26 49.82
C SER A 159 27.73 -7.87 50.08
N CYS A 160 26.46 -7.72 50.56
CA CYS A 160 25.67 -6.49 50.77
C CYS A 160 26.36 -5.56 51.76
N ASN A 161 27.46 -6.06 52.40
CA ASN A 161 28.24 -5.21 53.29
C ASN A 161 29.28 -4.38 52.53
N GLN A 162 29.53 -4.81 51.35
CA GLN A 162 30.48 -4.10 50.47
C GLN A 162 29.73 -3.32 49.40
N LEU A 163 28.20 -3.35 49.49
CA LEU A 163 27.37 -2.68 48.47
C LEU A 163 26.27 -1.87 49.18
N HIS A 164 26.46 -0.46 49.06
CA HIS A 164 25.48 0.45 49.71
C HIS A 164 24.40 0.86 48.69
N CYS A 165 23.02 0.56 49.08
CA CYS A 165 21.94 0.77 48.09
C CYS A 165 21.26 2.12 48.33
N LYS A 166 21.11 2.97 47.35
CA LYS A 166 20.60 4.36 47.41
C LYS A 166 19.15 4.42 46.92
N PHE A 167 18.33 5.55 47.43
CA PHE A 167 16.99 5.92 46.91
C PHE A 167 15.94 4.91 47.37
N GLY A 168 16.39 4.38 48.53
CA GLY A 168 15.34 3.68 49.31
C GLY A 168 15.30 2.18 48.99
N ALA A 169 16.42 1.74 48.20
CA ALA A 169 16.54 0.32 47.81
C ALA A 169 17.23 -0.47 48.92
N ILE A 170 16.76 -1.90 48.93
CA ILE A 170 17.34 -2.73 50.02
C ILE A 170 18.25 -3.81 49.41
N CYS A 171 19.53 -3.92 50.05
CA CYS A 171 20.49 -4.86 49.42
C CYS A 171 20.25 -6.28 49.96
N LYS A 172 20.31 -7.28 48.92
CA LYS A 172 20.16 -8.70 49.33
C LYS A 172 21.19 -9.58 48.63
N GLU A 173 21.74 -10.71 49.44
CA GLU A 173 22.82 -11.52 48.83
C GLU A 173 22.27 -12.85 48.33
N SER A 174 22.58 -13.24 46.82
CA SER A 174 22.17 -14.55 46.31
C SER A 174 23.18 -15.06 45.28
N GLY A 175 23.81 -16.45 45.52
CA GLY A 175 24.70 -17.20 44.61
C GLY A 175 26.07 -16.50 44.47
N GLY A 176 26.56 -16.03 45.65
CA GLY A 176 27.96 -15.51 45.68
C GLY A 176 28.03 -14.09 45.09
N ARG A 177 26.82 -13.37 45.05
CA ARG A 177 26.77 -11.98 44.55
C ARG A 177 25.72 -11.19 45.34
N SER A 178 26.01 -9.91 45.72
CA SER A 178 25.09 -9.05 46.49
C SER A 178 24.53 -7.96 45.59
N GLN A 179 23.03 -7.87 45.66
CA GLN A 179 22.36 -6.94 44.74
C GLN A 179 21.29 -6.15 45.48
N CYS A 180 20.96 -4.77 45.15
CA CYS A 180 19.99 -3.88 45.85
C CYS A 180 18.63 -3.98 45.18
N PHE A 181 17.52 -4.20 46.02
CA PHE A 181 16.17 -4.40 45.47
C PHE A 181 15.24 -3.34 46.04
N CYS A 182 14.22 -2.93 45.20
CA CYS A 182 13.28 -1.85 45.61
C CYS A 182 11.91 -2.46 45.91
N GLU A 183 11.76 -2.88 47.10
CA GLU A 183 10.54 -3.61 47.47
C GLU A 183 9.63 -2.72 48.33
N ILE A 184 9.38 -1.36 47.98
CA ILE A 184 8.56 -0.44 48.79
C ILE A 184 7.09 -0.58 48.36
N ARG A 185 6.19 -0.94 49.34
CA ARG A 185 4.76 -1.19 49.03
C ARG A 185 3.90 -0.07 49.62
N CYS A 186 3.00 0.54 48.51
CA CYS A 186 2.22 1.70 49.02
C CYS A 186 0.74 1.29 49.16
N PRO A 187 0.09 1.66 50.21
CA PRO A 187 -1.29 1.22 50.45
C PRO A 187 -2.29 1.92 49.51
N SER A 188 -3.25 1.19 48.94
CA SER A 188 -4.20 1.71 47.94
C SER A 188 -5.24 2.61 48.62
N THR A 189 -5.08 3.95 48.52
CA THR A 189 -6.12 4.79 49.20
C THR A 189 -7.11 5.31 48.17
N SER A 190 -8.34 5.23 48.38
CA SER A 190 -9.53 5.52 47.56
C SER A 190 -9.64 7.02 47.26
N HIS A 191 -8.60 7.90 47.83
CA HIS A 191 -8.60 9.31 47.39
C HIS A 191 -7.17 9.86 47.40
N PRO A 192 -6.49 9.77 46.24
CA PRO A 192 -5.05 10.05 46.20
C PRO A 192 -4.78 11.57 46.21
N SER A 193 -3.87 12.04 47.28
CA SER A 193 -3.46 13.47 47.38
C SER A 193 -2.19 13.72 46.57
N PRO A 194 -2.39 14.25 45.34
CA PRO A 194 -1.29 14.32 44.36
C PRO A 194 -0.23 15.34 44.78
N VAL A 195 1.06 14.95 44.48
CA VAL A 195 2.18 15.81 44.91
C VAL A 195 3.10 16.06 43.70
N CYS A 196 3.68 17.23 43.71
CA CYS A 196 4.61 17.56 42.60
C CYS A 196 6.06 17.29 43.01
N GLY A 197 6.59 16.50 42.17
CA GLY A 197 7.99 16.12 42.49
C GLY A 197 9.01 17.10 41.91
N SER A 198 10.18 17.20 42.53
CA SER A 198 11.23 18.15 42.07
C SER A 198 11.55 17.94 40.59
N ASP A 199 11.05 16.88 40.04
CA ASP A 199 11.37 16.64 38.62
C ASP A 199 10.25 17.19 37.73
N GLY A 200 9.47 18.00 38.39
CA GLY A 200 8.50 18.80 37.60
C GLY A 200 7.29 17.97 37.19
N ASN A 201 7.32 16.60 37.79
CA ASN A 201 6.17 15.73 37.47
C ASN A 201 5.27 15.57 38.71
N THR A 202 3.86 15.40 38.30
CA THR A 202 2.91 15.33 39.44
C THR A 202 2.62 13.85 39.76
N TYR A 203 2.76 13.44 41.14
CA TYR A 203 2.55 12.04 41.52
C TYR A 203 1.31 11.95 42.43
N ALA A 204 0.66 10.79 42.27
CA ALA A 204 -0.67 10.58 42.87
C ALA A 204 -0.59 10.66 44.41
N THR A 205 0.55 10.11 45.14
CA THR A 205 0.80 10.33 46.60
C THR A 205 2.32 10.40 46.83
N LYS A 206 2.66 10.87 48.01
CA LYS A 206 4.10 11.02 48.31
C LYS A 206 4.79 9.65 48.35
N CYS A 207 4.06 8.47 48.80
CA CYS A 207 4.64 7.12 48.84
C CYS A 207 4.93 6.60 47.43
N GLN A 208 4.03 7.04 46.57
CA GLN A 208 4.23 6.59 45.18
C GLN A 208 5.40 7.33 44.52
N MET A 209 5.50 8.61 45.05
CA MET A 209 6.69 9.34 44.54
C MET A 209 7.99 8.69 45.03
N SER A 210 7.98 8.07 46.27
CA SER A 210 9.19 7.43 46.83
C SER A 210 9.43 6.06 46.18
N VAL A 211 8.38 5.32 45.75
CA VAL A 211 8.54 4.03 45.02
C VAL A 211 9.18 4.30 43.65
N PHE A 212 8.76 5.54 43.24
CA PHE A 212 9.33 5.86 41.92
C PHE A 212 10.79 6.30 42.06
N SER A 213 11.03 7.02 43.20
CA SER A 213 12.43 7.43 43.43
C SER A 213 13.34 6.21 43.66
N CYS A 214 12.89 5.04 44.33
CA CYS A 214 13.70 3.86 44.65
C CYS A 214 13.83 2.94 43.44
N ARG A 215 12.84 2.72 42.70
CA ARG A 215 12.87 1.73 41.58
C ARG A 215 13.64 2.29 40.40
N TYR A 216 13.70 3.60 40.60
CA TYR A 216 14.31 4.13 39.37
C TYR A 216 15.63 4.85 39.68
N GLN A 217 15.99 4.77 40.91
CA GLN A 217 17.26 5.19 41.52
C GLN A 217 17.56 6.66 41.21
N LYS A 218 16.45 7.48 41.23
CA LYS A 218 16.58 8.94 41.03
C LYS A 218 16.08 9.68 42.27
N SER A 219 16.87 10.79 42.59
CA SER A 219 16.53 11.46 43.87
C SER A 219 15.40 12.48 43.63
N ILE A 220 14.18 11.96 43.93
CA ILE A 220 13.00 12.82 43.70
C ILE A 220 12.39 13.17 45.06
N THR A 221 12.43 14.52 45.20
CA THR A 221 11.91 14.95 46.52
C THR A 221 10.67 15.83 46.31
N LEU A 222 9.85 15.92 47.26
CA LEU A 222 8.55 16.61 47.09
C LEU A 222 8.78 18.13 46.92
N ARG A 223 8.40 18.50 45.72
CA ARG A 223 8.56 19.96 45.47
C ARG A 223 7.37 20.74 46.03
N GLN A 224 6.19 20.34 45.74
CA GLN A 224 5.03 21.03 46.35
C GLN A 224 3.85 20.06 46.42
N GLN A 225 2.86 20.43 47.47
CA GLN A 225 1.66 19.57 47.58
C GLN A 225 0.61 19.95 46.53
N GLY A 226 0.20 18.91 45.68
CA GLY A 226 -0.77 19.15 44.59
C GLY A 226 -0.12 19.09 43.20
N PRO A 227 -0.77 19.16 41.95
CA PRO A 227 -0.19 18.88 40.63
C PRO A 227 0.69 20.02 40.13
N CYS A 228 1.56 19.70 39.13
CA CYS A 228 2.57 20.69 38.69
C CYS A 228 1.91 21.69 37.74
N LYS A 229 1.79 23.13 37.71
CA LYS A 229 1.04 24.07 36.84
C LYS A 229 1.85 24.39 35.58
N THR A 230 1.07 24.53 34.10
CA THR A 230 1.73 24.89 32.81
C THR A 230 1.41 26.34 32.46
N GLY A 231 2.20 27.43 32.49
CA GLY A 231 2.67 28.79 32.12
C GLY A 231 1.81 29.43 31.03
N GLY A 232 0.54 30.24 30.96
CA GLY A 232 -0.23 31.43 30.53
C GLY A 232 0.65 32.48 29.85
N VAL A 233 0.56 32.72 28.35
CA VAL A 233 0.91 33.88 27.50
C VAL A 233 0.39 35.18 28.15
N ILE A 234 1.29 36.16 28.62
CA ILE A 234 1.23 37.63 28.73
C ILE A 234 1.68 38.25 27.40
N ILE A 235 0.63 38.88 26.48
CA ILE A 235 0.50 40.02 25.54
C ILE A 235 1.33 41.21 26.04
N GLY A 236 2.36 41.73 25.11
CA GLY A 236 2.43 43.21 24.89
C GLY A 236 3.67 43.55 24.06
N ALA A 237 3.50 44.04 22.72
CA ALA A 237 3.57 45.40 22.16
C ALA A 237 4.80 45.53 21.25
N GLU A 238 4.55 45.65 19.84
CA GLU A 238 4.62 46.81 18.93
C GLU A 238 5.38 46.42 17.65
N ASP A 239 4.67 46.46 16.42
CA ASP A 239 4.33 47.38 15.31
C ASP A 239 5.20 47.09 14.09
N ILE A 240 4.48 46.71 12.90
CA ILE A 240 4.11 47.64 11.80
C ILE A 240 3.43 46.81 10.70
N SER A 241 2.06 46.90 10.60
CA SER A 241 1.00 46.99 9.58
C SER A 241 1.29 48.11 8.56
N PRO A 242 0.38 48.28 7.38
CA PRO A 242 -1.03 48.17 6.99
C PRO A 242 -1.23 48.38 5.49
N THR A 243 -2.28 47.68 4.93
CA THR A 243 -3.51 48.36 4.48
C THR A 243 -3.84 47.89 3.05
N ALA A 244 -5.11 47.37 2.87
CA ALA A 244 -6.52 47.72 2.57
C ALA A 244 -6.71 47.89 1.05
N GLY A 245 -7.61 47.16 0.48
CA GLY A 245 -8.95 47.08 -0.14
C GLY A 245 -8.93 47.63 -1.58
N PRO A 246 -10.10 47.52 -2.26
CA PRO A 246 -11.46 47.03 -2.46
C PRO A 246 -11.77 46.79 -3.95
N VAL A 247 -12.85 45.95 -4.39
CA VAL A 247 -14.16 46.29 -4.98
C VAL A 247 -14.32 45.54 -6.30
N ARG A 248 -15.50 44.85 -6.51
CA ARG A 248 -16.84 44.75 -7.11
C ARG A 248 -16.75 44.64 -8.63
N ARG A 249 -17.57 43.75 -9.28
CA ARG A 249 -18.80 43.90 -10.10
C ARG A 249 -18.75 42.90 -11.26
N SER A 250 -19.82 42.05 -11.31
CA SER A 250 -21.14 41.69 -11.88
C SER A 250 -21.08 41.61 -13.40
N THR A 251 -21.73 40.61 -13.97
CA THR A 251 -23.01 40.42 -14.67
C THR A 251 -22.84 39.37 -15.77
N VAL A 252 -23.73 38.35 -15.67
CA VAL A 252 -25.07 38.09 -16.24
C VAL A 252 -24.96 36.99 -17.31
N GLN A 253 -25.67 35.90 -16.97
CA GLN A 253 -27.03 35.47 -17.35
C GLN A 253 -26.98 34.12 -18.07
N LYS A 254 -27.64 33.16 -17.41
CA LYS A 254 -28.95 32.51 -17.26
C LYS A 254 -29.34 31.73 -18.52
N THR A 255 -29.58 30.55 -18.29
CA THR A 255 -30.94 29.99 -18.44
C THR A 255 -30.86 28.47 -18.24
N THR A 256 -31.50 28.03 -17.10
CA THR A 256 -32.79 27.49 -16.62
C THR A 256 -33.00 26.05 -17.13
N PHE A 257 -33.15 25.19 -16.17
CA PHE A 257 -34.41 24.53 -15.77
C PHE A 257 -34.15 23.04 -15.55
N ASP A 258 -34.31 22.72 -14.22
CA ASP A 258 -35.37 22.07 -13.41
C ASP A 258 -35.05 20.58 -13.22
N GLN A 259 -34.77 20.30 -11.94
CA GLN A 259 -35.57 19.84 -10.78
C GLN A 259 -35.90 18.35 -10.92
N TYR A 260 -35.46 17.63 -9.86
CA TYR A 260 -36.22 17.03 -8.75
C TYR A 260 -36.09 15.50 -8.81
N GLU A 261 -35.55 14.97 -7.64
CA GLU A 261 -36.14 14.32 -6.44
C GLU A 261 -35.94 12.80 -6.52
N SER A 262 -35.29 12.30 -5.41
CA SER A 262 -35.54 11.61 -4.13
C SER A 262 -36.35 10.33 -4.34
N LYS A 263 -35.84 9.21 -3.79
CA LYS A 263 -36.23 8.43 -2.59
C LYS A 263 -36.51 6.98 -2.99
N SER A 264 -35.82 6.04 -2.27
CA SER A 264 -35.94 5.09 -1.13
C SER A 264 -37.16 4.19 -1.32
N THR A 265 -36.98 2.81 -1.28
CA THR A 265 -37.23 1.71 -0.32
C THR A 265 -37.81 0.51 -1.09
N ARG A 266 -37.24 -0.72 -0.86
CA ARG A 266 -37.33 -2.02 -0.18
C ARG A 266 -38.53 -2.82 -0.70
N ASP A 267 -38.31 -4.04 -1.23
CA ASP A 267 -38.52 -5.46 -0.89
C ASP A 267 -39.69 -6.02 -1.72
N VAL A 268 -39.47 -7.09 -2.47
CA VAL A 268 -39.58 -8.56 -2.62
C VAL A 268 -40.94 -8.88 -3.26
N SER A 269 -40.93 -9.55 -4.44
CA SER A 269 -41.52 -10.87 -4.74
C SER A 269 -42.01 -10.88 -6.19
N HIS A 270 -41.45 -11.75 -6.98
CA HIS A 270 -41.75 -12.98 -7.75
C HIS A 270 -42.68 -12.65 -8.93
N SER A 271 -42.21 -12.93 -10.16
CA SER A 271 -42.85 -13.88 -11.10
C SER A 271 -42.49 -13.49 -12.53
N GLU A 272 -41.54 -14.18 -13.08
CA GLU A 272 -41.24 -14.76 -14.40
C GLU A 272 -42.52 -15.03 -15.20
N GLN A 273 -42.61 -14.31 -16.43
CA GLN A 273 -43.12 -14.93 -17.67
C GLN A 273 -42.29 -14.45 -18.87
N PHE A 274 -41.57 -15.35 -19.54
CA PHE A 274 -41.43 -16.30 -20.66
C PHE A 274 -41.81 -15.62 -21.98
N TYR A 275 -40.86 -15.38 -22.93
CA TYR A 275 -40.97 -15.88 -24.33
C TYR A 275 -39.78 -16.79 -24.65
N LEU A 276 -40.02 -18.16 -24.64
CA LEU A 276 -39.89 -19.39 -25.44
C LEU A 276 -39.59 -19.09 -26.90
N SER A 277 -38.38 -19.44 -27.28
CA SER A 277 -38.29 -20.23 -28.54
C SER A 277 -37.24 -21.33 -28.38
N THR A 278 -37.81 -22.63 -28.19
CA THR A 278 -38.06 -23.98 -28.78
C THR A 278 -36.76 -24.54 -29.37
N GLY A 279 -36.21 -25.46 -28.70
CA GLY A 279 -35.65 -26.81 -28.49
C GLY A 279 -35.13 -27.43 -29.79
N PRO A 280 -34.27 -28.61 -29.57
CA PRO A 280 -34.62 -29.97 -29.11
C PRO A 280 -33.59 -30.50 -28.10
N THR A 281 -34.10 -30.89 -26.87
CA THR A 281 -34.37 -31.97 -25.90
C THR A 281 -33.41 -33.14 -26.08
N THR A 282 -32.58 -33.29 -24.94
CA THR A 282 -32.44 -34.64 -24.36
C THR A 282 -32.27 -34.51 -22.84
N SER A 283 -33.38 -34.68 -21.98
CA SER A 283 -34.01 -35.46 -20.89
C SER A 283 -33.09 -35.51 -19.66
N LYS A 284 -33.26 -34.55 -18.66
CA LYS A 284 -32.93 -34.68 -17.23
C LYS A 284 -33.85 -35.73 -16.56
N PRO A 285 -33.26 -36.86 -15.93
CA PRO A 285 -34.02 -37.82 -15.14
C PRO A 285 -34.48 -37.24 -13.80
N PRO A 286 -35.69 -37.72 -13.17
CA PRO A 286 -36.56 -37.34 -12.06
C PRO A 286 -35.85 -37.45 -10.70
N ILE A 287 -35.57 -36.39 -9.84
CA ILE A 287 -35.07 -36.32 -8.44
C ILE A 287 -36.10 -36.94 -7.51
N ASP A 288 -35.94 -38.22 -7.19
CA ASP A 288 -36.28 -39.07 -6.03
C ASP A 288 -36.29 -38.24 -4.72
N ASP A 289 -37.39 -37.68 -4.27
CA ASP A 289 -37.90 -36.98 -3.06
C ASP A 289 -37.84 -37.89 -1.83
N ASN A 290 -36.79 -38.73 -1.62
CA ASN A 290 -36.76 -39.37 -0.28
C ASN A 290 -35.62 -38.77 0.55
N PRO A 291 -36.01 -38.33 1.80
CA PRO A 291 -35.01 -37.74 2.71
C PRO A 291 -33.86 -38.71 3.02
N VAL A 292 -32.65 -38.16 2.79
CA VAL A 292 -31.41 -38.92 3.06
C VAL A 292 -31.08 -38.85 4.57
N GLU A 293 -31.14 -40.01 5.19
CA GLU A 293 -30.90 -40.03 6.65
C GLU A 293 -29.40 -40.11 6.97
N ILE A 294 -28.72 -40.92 6.18
CA ILE A 294 -27.25 -40.95 6.34
C ILE A 294 -26.62 -40.47 5.02
N PRO A 295 -26.03 -39.26 5.10
CA PRO A 295 -25.53 -38.67 3.84
C PRO A 295 -24.24 -39.36 3.36
N ALA A 296 -24.21 -39.67 2.07
CA ALA A 296 -22.99 -40.20 1.42
C ALA A 296 -22.36 -39.08 0.57
N PHE A 297 -20.96 -39.14 0.53
CA PHE A 297 -20.22 -38.09 -0.18
C PHE A 297 -19.37 -38.73 -1.29
N SER A 298 -19.31 -38.03 -2.43
CA SER A 298 -18.70 -38.66 -3.61
C SER A 298 -17.34 -38.03 -3.92
N GLY A 299 -16.83 -37.23 -2.98
CA GLY A 299 -15.50 -36.63 -3.27
C GLY A 299 -15.64 -35.16 -3.68
N GLY A 300 -16.76 -34.77 -4.26
CA GLY A 300 -17.05 -33.35 -4.57
C GLY A 300 -18.34 -32.90 -3.89
N SER A 301 -18.95 -33.90 -3.12
CA SER A 301 -20.22 -33.56 -2.45
C SER A 301 -19.96 -32.87 -1.10
N PHE A 302 -20.94 -31.91 -0.74
CA PHE A 302 -20.67 -31.26 0.57
C PHE A 302 -22.00 -30.89 1.23
N LEU A 303 -21.90 -30.80 2.52
CA LEU A 303 -22.97 -30.13 3.27
C LEU A 303 -22.40 -28.88 3.96
N GLU A 304 -23.21 -27.76 3.86
CA GLU A 304 -22.79 -26.51 4.53
C GLU A 304 -23.63 -26.30 5.79
N LEU A 305 -22.86 -26.03 6.92
CA LEU A 305 -23.55 -25.83 8.21
C LEU A 305 -23.11 -24.49 8.80
N PRO A 306 -23.87 -23.92 9.76
CA PRO A 306 -23.46 -22.64 10.38
C PRO A 306 -22.10 -22.75 11.07
N LYS A 307 -21.50 -21.61 11.28
CA LYS A 307 -20.14 -21.53 11.86
C LYS A 307 -20.09 -22.18 13.25
N LEU A 308 -18.82 -22.68 13.55
CA LEU A 308 -18.66 -23.35 14.86
C LEU A 308 -18.48 -22.30 15.95
N GLN A 309 -19.13 -22.58 17.07
CA GLN A 309 -18.80 -21.73 18.24
C GLN A 309 -17.69 -22.37 19.08
N ALA A 310 -16.41 -21.97 18.73
CA ALA A 310 -15.29 -22.75 19.30
C ALA A 310 -14.20 -21.80 19.77
N TYR A 311 -14.60 -20.59 20.40
CA TYR A 311 -13.61 -19.55 20.75
C TYR A 311 -12.63 -20.08 21.81
N THR A 312 -12.97 -20.82 22.93
CA THR A 312 -11.99 -21.26 23.96
C THR A 312 -12.05 -22.78 24.08
N ARG A 313 -13.18 -23.33 23.58
CA ARG A 313 -13.28 -24.79 23.66
C ARG A 313 -13.96 -25.32 22.40
N LEU A 314 -13.41 -26.50 21.96
CA LEU A 314 -14.01 -27.17 20.80
C LEU A 314 -14.10 -28.67 21.09
N SER A 315 -15.40 -29.20 20.87
CA SER A 315 -15.58 -30.66 21.01
C SER A 315 -16.37 -31.21 19.81
N LEU A 316 -15.58 -31.99 18.99
CA LEU A 316 -16.25 -32.62 17.85
C LEU A 316 -16.23 -34.14 17.98
N GLU A 317 -17.42 -34.70 17.73
CA GLU A 317 -17.52 -36.18 17.69
C GLU A 317 -18.27 -36.60 16.42
N LEU A 318 -17.46 -37.52 15.64
CA LEU A 318 -18.07 -37.93 14.36
C LEU A 318 -17.95 -39.45 14.20
N GLU A 319 -18.98 -40.02 13.50
CA GLU A 319 -18.87 -41.40 12.98
C GLU A 319 -18.95 -41.39 11.44
N PHE A 320 -17.78 -41.84 10.93
CA PHE A 320 -17.76 -41.78 9.45
C PHE A 320 -17.15 -43.05 8.88
N LYS A 321 -17.52 -43.25 7.70
CA LYS A 321 -16.97 -44.36 6.90
C LYS A 321 -16.32 -43.82 5.63
N ILE A 322 -15.07 -44.39 5.31
CA ILE A 322 -14.39 -43.87 4.09
C ILE A 322 -14.00 -45.07 3.21
N PHE A 323 -14.10 -44.91 1.88
CA PHE A 323 -13.81 -46.04 0.97
C PHE A 323 -12.48 -45.81 0.25
N GLY A 324 -11.86 -44.64 0.40
CA GLY A 324 -10.52 -44.31 -0.14
C GLY A 324 -9.50 -44.05 0.98
N SER A 325 -8.34 -43.70 0.59
CA SER A 325 -7.28 -43.48 1.62
C SER A 325 -7.08 -41.99 1.88
N ASN A 326 -7.92 -41.14 1.09
CA ASN A 326 -7.83 -39.68 1.33
C ASN A 326 -9.23 -39.06 1.28
N GLY A 327 -9.34 -38.03 2.15
CA GLY A 327 -10.67 -37.39 2.06
C GLY A 327 -10.82 -36.30 3.14
N ILE A 328 -11.46 -35.15 2.64
CA ILE A 328 -11.75 -34.07 3.61
C ILE A 328 -13.07 -34.39 4.32
N ILE A 329 -13.00 -34.28 5.69
CA ILE A 329 -14.24 -34.61 6.45
C ILE A 329 -14.91 -33.30 6.89
N LEU A 330 -14.10 -32.31 7.43
CA LEU A 330 -14.71 -31.10 7.96
C LEU A 330 -13.70 -29.94 7.87
N TYR A 331 -14.29 -28.70 7.49
CA TYR A 331 -13.41 -27.52 7.52
C TYR A 331 -14.24 -26.28 7.92
N ASN A 332 -13.68 -25.37 8.84
CA ASN A 332 -14.28 -24.06 9.19
C ASN A 332 -13.17 -23.02 9.36
N GLY A 333 -13.28 -21.94 8.63
CA GLY A 333 -12.16 -20.96 8.62
C GLY A 333 -12.67 -19.56 8.96
N GLN A 334 -11.71 -18.55 9.17
CA GLN A 334 -12.04 -17.17 9.60
C GLN A 334 -12.37 -16.30 8.38
N SER A 335 -11.75 -16.73 7.25
CA SER A 335 -12.00 -15.89 6.06
C SER A 335 -12.17 -16.80 4.83
N PRO A 336 -12.85 -16.33 3.81
CA PRO A 336 -13.12 -17.11 2.59
C PRO A 336 -11.83 -17.34 1.77
N SER A 337 -10.69 -16.62 2.09
CA SER A 337 -9.39 -16.74 1.40
C SER A 337 -8.48 -17.76 2.11
N GLY A 338 -9.03 -18.34 3.30
CA GLY A 338 -8.23 -19.39 3.98
C GLY A 338 -7.18 -18.79 4.90
N SER A 339 -7.15 -17.26 5.04
CA SER A 339 -6.22 -16.57 5.97
C SER A 339 -6.84 -16.46 7.36
N GLY A 340 -6.00 -16.69 8.27
CA GLY A 340 -6.51 -16.49 9.65
C GLY A 340 -6.72 -17.85 10.35
N ASP A 341 -7.58 -17.88 11.42
CA ASP A 341 -7.73 -19.10 12.25
C ASP A 341 -8.59 -20.15 11.53
N PHE A 342 -8.21 -21.44 11.72
CA PHE A 342 -9.10 -22.46 11.11
C PHE A 342 -9.01 -23.76 11.94
N VAL A 343 -10.04 -24.61 11.59
CA VAL A 343 -10.00 -25.98 12.14
C VAL A 343 -10.47 -26.96 11.05
N SER A 344 -9.70 -28.15 11.02
CA SER A 344 -10.08 -29.10 9.95
C SER A 344 -9.86 -30.53 10.44
N LEU A 345 -10.74 -31.50 9.90
CA LEU A 345 -10.54 -32.96 10.03
C LEU A 345 -10.46 -33.60 8.64
N SER A 346 -9.33 -34.37 8.48
CA SER A 346 -9.20 -35.00 7.16
C SER A 346 -8.48 -36.35 7.29
N VAL A 347 -8.58 -37.22 6.21
CA VAL A 347 -7.85 -38.50 6.18
C VAL A 347 -6.75 -38.41 5.10
N ARG A 348 -5.52 -38.63 5.58
CA ARG A 348 -4.39 -38.62 4.63
C ARG A 348 -3.60 -39.93 4.73
N ASP A 349 -3.67 -40.66 3.54
CA ASP A 349 -2.98 -41.95 3.44
C ASP A 349 -3.47 -42.93 4.52
N GLY A 350 -4.82 -42.74 4.83
CA GLY A 350 -5.46 -43.74 5.72
C GLY A 350 -5.36 -43.32 7.20
N PHE A 351 -4.67 -42.14 7.49
CA PHE A 351 -4.57 -41.65 8.87
C PHE A 351 -5.48 -40.42 9.04
N VAL A 352 -6.12 -40.39 10.18
CA VAL A 352 -6.95 -39.19 10.45
C VAL A 352 -6.09 -38.06 11.01
N GLU A 353 -6.31 -36.78 10.45
CA GLU A 353 -5.55 -35.63 10.95
C GLU A 353 -6.52 -34.55 11.45
N PHE A 354 -6.22 -34.11 12.68
CA PHE A 354 -6.92 -32.97 13.30
C PHE A 354 -5.98 -31.76 13.30
N ARG A 355 -6.43 -30.66 12.45
CA ARG A 355 -5.56 -29.48 12.33
C ARG A 355 -6.32 -28.24 12.82
N TYR A 356 -5.56 -27.39 13.58
CA TYR A 356 -6.16 -26.08 13.91
C TYR A 356 -5.06 -25.04 14.07
N ASN A 357 -5.54 -23.68 13.80
CA ASN A 357 -4.59 -22.56 13.85
C ASN A 357 -5.21 -21.38 14.60
N LEU A 358 -4.32 -20.93 15.60
CA LEU A 358 -4.85 -19.83 16.44
C LEU A 358 -4.12 -18.53 16.09
N GLY A 359 -3.10 -18.62 14.94
CA GLY A 359 -2.43 -17.35 14.58
C GLY A 359 -0.90 -17.48 14.59
N SER A 360 -0.38 -18.64 15.09
CA SER A 360 1.10 -18.80 15.14
C SER A 360 1.51 -20.05 14.38
N GLY A 361 0.52 -20.41 13.45
CA GLY A 361 0.81 -21.61 12.62
C GLY A 361 -0.07 -22.80 13.03
N PRO A 362 -0.20 -23.93 12.13
CA PRO A 362 -1.21 -24.96 12.37
C PRO A 362 -0.65 -26.12 13.23
N VAL A 363 -1.45 -26.48 14.16
CA VAL A 363 -1.17 -27.72 14.90
C VAL A 363 -1.77 -28.92 14.14
N ILE A 364 -0.92 -30.05 14.08
CA ILE A 364 -1.44 -31.22 13.34
C ILE A 364 -1.36 -32.44 14.26
N LEU A 365 -2.51 -33.01 14.58
CA LEU A 365 -2.54 -34.27 15.36
C LEU A 365 -3.00 -35.42 14.46
N LYS A 366 -2.16 -36.44 14.46
CA LYS A 366 -2.41 -37.56 13.52
C LYS A 366 -2.65 -38.86 14.32
N SER A 367 -3.62 -39.65 13.80
CA SER A 367 -3.91 -40.91 14.50
C SER A 367 -2.75 -41.90 14.35
N PRO A 368 -2.59 -42.81 15.30
CA PRO A 368 -1.41 -43.71 15.32
C PRO A 368 -1.62 -44.92 14.38
N HIS A 369 -2.91 -45.17 14.05
CA HIS A 369 -3.13 -46.33 13.17
C HIS A 369 -4.00 -45.90 11.96
N ARG A 370 -3.81 -46.70 10.89
CA ARG A 370 -4.59 -46.43 9.65
C ARG A 370 -6.02 -46.94 9.81
N LEU A 371 -6.92 -46.28 9.03
CA LEU A 371 -8.34 -46.67 9.10
C LEU A 371 -8.56 -47.95 8.28
N GLN A 372 -9.46 -48.66 8.86
CA GLN A 372 -9.94 -49.75 8.00
C GLN A 372 -11.03 -49.24 7.04
N GLN A 373 -10.73 -49.42 5.65
CA GLN A 373 -11.65 -48.84 4.65
C GLN A 373 -12.96 -49.63 4.61
N GLY A 374 -14.08 -48.82 4.56
CA GLY A 374 -15.39 -49.49 4.32
C GLY A 374 -16.10 -49.80 5.65
N LYS A 375 -15.43 -49.38 6.89
CA LYS A 375 -16.09 -49.57 8.20
C LYS A 375 -16.27 -48.21 8.88
N PHE A 376 -17.36 -48.20 9.74
CA PHE A 376 -17.58 -46.92 10.46
C PHE A 376 -16.55 -46.78 11.60
N HIS A 377 -16.04 -45.58 11.64
CA HIS A 377 -15.08 -45.25 12.72
C HIS A 377 -15.61 -44.06 13.52
N ARG A 378 -15.33 -44.21 14.83
CA ARG A 378 -15.70 -43.08 15.72
C ARG A 378 -14.48 -42.19 16.01
N LEU A 379 -14.65 -40.86 15.64
CA LEU A 379 -13.55 -39.89 15.82
C LEU A 379 -13.96 -38.80 16.82
N VAL A 380 -13.05 -38.60 17.82
CA VAL A 380 -13.32 -37.52 18.78
C VAL A 380 -12.14 -36.55 18.75
N ALA A 381 -12.48 -35.20 18.44
CA ALA A 381 -11.44 -34.15 18.47
C ALA A 381 -11.86 -33.02 19.42
N LYS A 382 -10.95 -32.85 20.37
CA LYS A 382 -11.24 -31.78 21.35
C LYS A 382 -10.09 -30.79 21.43
N ARG A 383 -10.58 -29.50 21.66
CA ARG A 383 -9.56 -28.47 21.89
C ARG A 383 -9.99 -27.58 23.06
N TYR A 384 -9.03 -27.43 23.97
CA TYR A 384 -9.23 -26.45 25.06
C TYR A 384 -8.07 -25.44 25.07
N LEU A 385 -8.49 -24.18 24.81
CA LEU A 385 -7.48 -23.11 24.63
C LEU A 385 -6.42 -23.52 23.61
N ARG A 386 -5.26 -23.91 24.02
CA ARG A 386 -4.20 -24.16 23.01
C ARG A 386 -4.02 -25.66 22.80
N ASP A 387 -4.62 -26.41 23.68
CA ASP A 387 -4.31 -27.85 23.68
C ASP A 387 -5.39 -28.61 22.88
N GLY A 388 -4.88 -29.49 22.06
CA GLY A 388 -5.83 -30.30 21.28
C GLY A 388 -5.62 -31.79 21.53
N VAL A 389 -6.77 -32.58 21.38
CA VAL A 389 -6.68 -34.04 21.59
C VAL A 389 -7.50 -34.72 20.49
N LEU A 390 -6.83 -35.81 19.95
CA LEU A 390 -7.53 -36.60 18.93
C LEU A 390 -7.64 -38.06 19.38
N THR A 391 -8.89 -38.63 19.27
CA THR A 391 -9.11 -40.04 19.64
C THR A 391 -9.86 -40.75 18.51
N LEU A 392 -9.24 -41.89 18.08
CA LEU A 392 -9.90 -42.65 17.00
C LEU A 392 -10.28 -44.05 17.51
N ASP A 393 -11.59 -44.41 17.46
CA ASP A 393 -12.19 -45.72 17.82
C ASP A 393 -11.86 -46.07 19.27
N GLY A 394 -11.77 -44.98 20.12
CA GLY A 394 -11.58 -45.24 21.57
C GLY A 394 -10.16 -45.68 21.89
N GLN A 395 -9.29 -45.47 20.98
CA GLN A 395 -7.89 -45.88 21.21
C GLN A 395 -7.12 -44.74 21.88
N GLU A 396 -5.76 -44.92 22.02
CA GLU A 396 -4.98 -43.93 22.80
C GLU A 396 -5.11 -42.52 22.20
N ASP A 397 -5.08 -41.52 23.21
CA ASP A 397 -5.24 -40.11 22.79
C ASP A 397 -3.91 -39.57 22.22
N VAL A 398 -4.16 -38.82 21.17
CA VAL A 398 -3.01 -38.06 20.64
C VAL A 398 -3.20 -36.57 20.98
N ALA A 399 -2.20 -36.07 21.75
CA ALA A 399 -2.39 -34.67 22.21
C ALA A 399 -1.32 -33.77 21.59
N GLY A 400 -1.70 -32.57 21.38
CA GLY A 400 -0.77 -31.56 20.82
C GLY A 400 -1.18 -30.15 21.31
N HIS A 401 -0.26 -29.25 21.10
CA HIS A 401 -0.58 -27.88 21.55
C HIS A 401 -0.05 -26.88 20.52
N SER A 402 -0.82 -25.75 20.42
CA SER A 402 -0.42 -24.68 19.47
C SER A 402 0.74 -23.87 20.03
N GLU A 403 1.76 -23.49 19.09
CA GLU A 403 2.96 -22.72 19.47
C GLU A 403 2.63 -21.22 19.47
N GLY A 404 2.98 -20.56 20.53
CA GLY A 404 2.60 -19.11 20.58
C GLY A 404 1.66 -18.84 21.76
N THR A 405 1.15 -17.58 21.95
CA THR A 405 0.45 -17.25 23.22
C THR A 405 -1.05 -17.12 22.96
N LEU A 406 -1.39 -17.30 21.62
CA LEU A 406 -2.81 -17.07 21.31
C LEU A 406 -3.65 -18.29 21.69
N LYS A 407 -4.85 -18.14 22.39
CA LYS A 407 -5.64 -19.27 22.96
C LYS A 407 -7.02 -19.32 22.30
N SER A 408 -7.18 -18.26 21.44
CA SER A 408 -8.57 -18.22 20.94
C SER A 408 -8.61 -18.60 19.45
N LEU A 409 -9.72 -19.43 19.20
CA LEU A 409 -9.97 -19.79 17.79
C LEU A 409 -11.12 -18.92 17.24
N ASP A 410 -10.60 -17.94 16.27
CA ASP A 410 -11.57 -16.96 15.73
C ASP A 410 -12.03 -17.39 14.32
N LEU A 411 -13.37 -18.02 14.33
CA LEU A 411 -13.90 -18.49 13.03
C LEU A 411 -15.05 -17.59 12.60
N SER A 412 -15.07 -17.19 11.25
CA SER A 412 -16.11 -16.23 10.84
C SER A 412 -16.91 -16.81 9.67
N GLU A 413 -16.39 -17.99 9.12
CA GLU A 413 -17.13 -18.56 7.97
C GLU A 413 -17.95 -19.78 8.42
N ASN A 414 -18.89 -20.21 7.37
CA ASN A 414 -19.68 -21.42 7.66
C ASN A 414 -18.81 -22.69 7.60
N MET A 415 -19.32 -23.75 8.24
CA MET A 415 -18.60 -25.04 8.30
C MET A 415 -19.04 -25.95 7.15
N PHE A 416 -18.00 -26.77 6.64
CA PHE A 416 -18.35 -27.66 5.51
C PHE A 416 -17.99 -29.10 5.88
N LEU A 417 -18.92 -30.08 5.41
CA LEU A 417 -18.65 -31.52 5.54
C LEU A 417 -18.47 -32.15 4.16
N GLY A 418 -17.42 -32.97 4.02
CA GLY A 418 -17.31 -33.81 2.81
C GLY A 418 -16.44 -33.11 1.75
N TYR A 419 -16.66 -31.79 1.48
CA TYR A 419 -15.84 -31.02 0.52
C TYR A 419 -16.15 -29.53 0.67
N ILE A 420 -15.10 -28.75 0.24
CA ILE A 420 -15.32 -27.29 0.31
C ILE A 420 -15.40 -26.75 -1.11
N PRO A 421 -16.57 -26.12 -1.50
CA PRO A 421 -16.69 -25.55 -2.85
C PRO A 421 -15.96 -24.20 -2.97
N SER A 422 -14.53 -24.24 -2.88
CA SER A 422 -13.75 -22.99 -2.91
C SER A 422 -12.56 -23.18 -3.87
N GLU A 423 -12.23 -22.03 -4.65
CA GLU A 423 -11.11 -22.12 -5.65
C GLU A 423 -9.84 -21.50 -5.06
N ASN A 424 -9.93 -21.18 -3.70
CA ASN A 424 -8.77 -20.63 -2.97
C ASN A 424 -7.81 -21.74 -2.52
N LYS A 425 -6.67 -21.66 -3.08
CA LYS A 425 -5.69 -22.74 -2.80
C LYS A 425 -5.23 -22.69 -1.34
N GLY A 426 -5.40 -21.55 -0.62
CA GLY A 426 -5.03 -21.37 0.81
C GLY A 426 -5.85 -22.27 1.74
N ILE A 427 -7.05 -22.54 1.41
CA ILE A 427 -7.93 -23.37 2.27
C ILE A 427 -7.48 -24.84 2.20
N PHE A 428 -7.14 -25.30 0.97
CA PHE A 428 -6.73 -26.71 0.82
C PHE A 428 -5.31 -26.92 1.33
N GLU A 429 -4.50 -25.76 1.33
CA GLU A 429 -3.18 -25.88 2.00
C GLU A 429 -3.34 -25.97 3.52
N ASN A 430 -4.33 -25.22 4.04
CA ASN A 430 -4.59 -25.33 5.50
C ASN A 430 -5.03 -26.75 5.88
N ILE A 431 -5.79 -27.40 4.96
CA ILE A 431 -6.36 -28.73 5.28
C ILE A 431 -5.30 -29.81 5.01
N GLY A 432 -4.41 -29.44 4.03
CA GLY A 432 -3.34 -30.41 3.67
C GLY A 432 -3.85 -31.50 2.72
N MET A 433 -5.18 -31.26 2.10
CA MET A 433 -5.79 -32.25 1.19
C MET A 433 -6.74 -31.53 0.23
N SER A 434 -6.85 -32.12 -1.05
CA SER A 434 -7.76 -31.42 -2.00
C SER A 434 -8.89 -32.35 -2.44
N SER A 435 -8.76 -33.59 -1.95
CA SER A 435 -9.81 -34.52 -2.38
C SER A 435 -10.90 -34.64 -1.30
N GLY A 436 -12.14 -34.54 -1.73
CA GLY A 436 -13.29 -34.59 -0.79
C GLY A 436 -13.55 -36.03 -0.31
N LEU A 437 -14.43 -36.14 0.62
CA LEU A 437 -14.70 -37.44 1.26
C LEU A 437 -15.54 -38.30 0.33
N ILE A 438 -15.03 -39.47 0.10
CA ILE A 438 -15.89 -40.51 -0.52
C ILE A 438 -16.27 -41.53 0.57
N GLY A 439 -17.39 -41.29 1.08
CA GLY A 439 -17.78 -42.15 2.22
C GLY A 439 -19.02 -41.58 2.91
N CYS A 440 -19.26 -42.04 4.11
CA CYS A 440 -20.52 -41.66 4.78
C CYS A 440 -20.23 -41.03 6.14
N ILE A 441 -21.19 -40.04 6.42
CA ILE A 441 -21.12 -39.52 7.80
C ILE A 441 -22.49 -39.69 8.45
N ARG A 442 -22.48 -40.51 9.48
CA ARG A 442 -23.86 -40.81 9.96
C ARG A 442 -24.12 -40.11 11.30
N ARG A 443 -22.94 -39.59 11.92
CA ARG A 443 -23.22 -38.86 13.17
C ARG A 443 -22.19 -37.72 13.32
N LEU A 444 -22.80 -36.48 13.73
CA LEU A 444 -21.92 -35.34 14.06
C LEU A 444 -22.46 -34.66 15.33
N ARG A 445 -21.55 -34.65 16.31
CA ARG A 445 -21.89 -33.93 17.55
C ARG A 445 -20.89 -32.79 17.76
N VAL A 446 -21.42 -31.51 17.88
CA VAL A 446 -20.55 -30.34 18.16
C VAL A 446 -20.84 -29.83 19.58
N GLY A 447 -19.82 -29.93 20.46
CA GLY A 447 -20.09 -29.65 21.89
C GLY A 447 -21.09 -30.66 22.47
N HIS A 448 -22.30 -30.22 22.95
CA HIS A 448 -23.32 -31.12 23.53
C HIS A 448 -24.51 -31.25 22.58
N LYS A 449 -24.25 -30.65 21.35
CA LYS A 449 -25.42 -30.64 20.42
C LYS A 449 -25.23 -31.72 19.33
N ASP A 450 -26.29 -32.56 19.19
CA ASP A 450 -26.29 -33.53 18.05
C ASP A 450 -26.85 -32.85 16.80
N VAL A 451 -25.96 -32.81 15.79
CA VAL A 451 -26.39 -32.14 14.54
C VAL A 451 -27.22 -33.12 13.71
N ASN A 452 -28.50 -32.67 13.33
CA ASN A 452 -29.35 -33.50 12.44
C ASN A 452 -28.89 -33.41 10.98
N LEU A 453 -28.33 -34.63 10.44
CA LEU A 453 -27.73 -34.58 9.09
C LEU A 453 -28.72 -35.10 8.06
N THR A 454 -30.03 -35.12 8.42
CA THR A 454 -31.02 -35.57 7.43
C THR A 454 -31.23 -34.48 6.36
N PHE A 455 -31.02 -34.74 5.07
CA PHE A 455 -31.03 -33.76 3.96
C PHE A 455 -32.14 -34.13 2.97
N PRO A 456 -32.80 -33.18 2.53
CA PRO A 456 -32.62 -31.72 2.72
C PRO A 456 -33.53 -31.18 3.83
N ILE A 457 -33.99 -31.98 4.72
CA ILE A 457 -35.11 -31.48 5.58
C ILE A 457 -34.52 -30.90 6.87
N SER A 458 -33.41 -31.21 7.26
CA SER A 458 -32.89 -30.77 8.57
C SER A 458 -32.63 -29.26 8.56
N LYS A 459 -32.91 -28.55 9.67
CA LYS A 459 -32.69 -27.08 9.79
C LYS A 459 -31.24 -26.77 10.13
N ASP A 460 -30.53 -27.78 10.52
CA ASP A 460 -29.11 -27.56 10.87
C ASP A 460 -28.25 -27.46 9.62
N ILE A 461 -28.89 -27.75 8.41
CA ILE A 461 -28.11 -27.74 7.15
C ILE A 461 -28.55 -26.52 6.34
N ILE A 462 -27.54 -25.72 6.01
CA ILE A 462 -27.84 -24.51 5.20
C ILE A 462 -28.05 -24.89 3.73
N LYS A 463 -27.10 -25.75 3.23
CA LYS A 463 -27.26 -26.21 1.83
C LYS A 463 -26.35 -27.41 1.57
N GLY A 464 -26.69 -28.21 0.52
CA GLY A 464 -25.92 -29.44 0.21
C GLY A 464 -25.95 -29.74 -1.29
N GLN A 465 -24.81 -30.34 -1.76
CA GLN A 465 -24.77 -30.72 -3.19
C GLN A 465 -24.35 -32.19 -3.34
N GLU A 466 -25.16 -32.86 -4.21
CA GLU A 466 -24.88 -34.24 -4.65
C GLU A 466 -24.76 -35.18 -3.44
N ILE A 467 -25.87 -35.05 -2.55
CA ILE A 467 -25.89 -35.95 -1.36
C ILE A 467 -26.84 -37.11 -1.64
N ARG A 468 -26.33 -38.27 -1.32
CA ARG A 468 -27.20 -39.44 -1.52
C ARG A 468 -27.28 -40.25 -0.22
N GLU A 469 -28.28 -41.33 -0.28
CA GLU A 469 -28.40 -42.17 0.93
C GLU A 469 -27.26 -43.20 0.99
N CYS A 470 -26.65 -43.25 2.20
CA CYS A 470 -25.53 -44.20 2.40
C CYS A 470 -26.09 -45.61 2.62
N LYS A 471 -26.03 -46.58 1.52
CA LYS A 471 -26.67 -47.92 1.60
C LYS A 471 -25.60 -49.00 1.73
N GLY A 472 -24.23 -48.54 2.18
CA GLY A 472 -23.32 -49.60 2.68
C GLY A 472 -22.39 -50.10 1.56
N GLN A 473 -22.61 -49.83 0.13
CA GLN A 473 -21.65 -50.23 -0.93
C GLN A 473 -21.04 -48.97 -1.57
N PRO A 474 -19.74 -49.01 -1.88
CA PRO A 474 -18.94 -47.86 -2.35
C PRO A 474 -19.53 -47.21 -3.59
N CYS A 475 -20.30 -47.92 -4.52
CA CYS A 475 -20.79 -47.34 -5.79
C CYS A 475 -22.11 -46.60 -5.55
N ASN A 476 -22.62 -46.78 -4.40
CA ASN A 476 -23.84 -46.02 -4.07
C ASN A 476 -23.54 -44.56 -3.75
N SER A 477 -22.23 -44.33 -3.55
CA SER A 477 -21.83 -42.93 -3.32
C SER A 477 -21.37 -42.27 -4.62
N ILE A 478 -21.70 -42.89 -5.82
CA ILE A 478 -21.38 -42.45 -7.20
C ILE A 478 -19.94 -41.92 -7.27
N PRO A 479 -18.98 -42.66 -7.04
CA PRO A 479 -17.57 -42.22 -7.01
C PRO A 479 -17.03 -41.96 -8.42
N CYS A 480 -17.71 -42.48 -9.50
CA CYS A 480 -17.13 -42.30 -10.85
C CYS A 480 -17.80 -41.10 -11.53
N ARG A 481 -16.97 -40.16 -12.07
CA ARG A 481 -17.47 -38.87 -12.62
C ARG A 481 -17.60 -38.98 -14.14
N ASN A 482 -18.39 -38.10 -14.72
CA ASN A 482 -18.52 -37.92 -16.18
C ASN A 482 -19.08 -39.18 -16.85
N GLY A 483 -20.01 -39.70 -16.13
CA GLY A 483 -20.82 -40.78 -16.74
C GLY A 483 -20.08 -42.13 -16.73
N GLY A 484 -18.90 -42.22 -15.96
CA GLY A 484 -18.14 -43.48 -15.81
C GLY A 484 -18.94 -44.55 -15.07
N THR A 485 -18.72 -45.85 -15.59
CA THR A 485 -19.41 -46.98 -14.92
C THR A 485 -18.62 -47.44 -13.69
N CYS A 486 -19.43 -47.46 -12.47
CA CYS A 486 -18.75 -47.87 -11.21
C CYS A 486 -18.93 -49.38 -11.00
N LEU A 487 -17.74 -50.08 -10.73
CA LEU A 487 -17.83 -51.55 -10.45
C LEU A 487 -17.42 -51.81 -9.00
N SER A 488 -18.39 -52.35 -8.17
CA SER A 488 -18.01 -52.71 -6.79
C SER A 488 -17.39 -54.11 -6.74
N ASN A 489 -15.99 -54.21 -6.73
CA ASN A 489 -15.27 -55.50 -6.82
C ASN A 489 -15.52 -56.38 -5.59
N ASP A 490 -15.96 -55.80 -4.21
CA ASP A 490 -16.35 -56.35 -2.89
C ASP A 490 -16.90 -55.23 -2.01
N SER A 491 -17.83 -55.53 -0.84
CA SER A 491 -18.51 -54.58 0.05
C SER A 491 -17.57 -53.47 0.53
N GLU A 492 -16.12 -53.41 -0.07
CA GLU A 492 -15.26 -52.44 0.64
C GLU A 492 -14.51 -51.56 -0.36
N THR A 493 -14.45 -51.96 -1.77
CA THR A 493 -13.67 -51.09 -2.69
C THR A 493 -14.46 -50.93 -4.00
N PHE A 494 -14.02 -49.76 -4.83
CA PHE A 494 -14.75 -49.55 -6.10
C PHE A 494 -13.74 -49.25 -7.22
N LYS A 495 -14.15 -49.58 -8.50
CA LYS A 495 -13.35 -49.25 -9.69
C LYS A 495 -14.24 -48.55 -10.73
N CYS A 496 -13.55 -47.37 -11.31
CA CYS A 496 -14.37 -46.64 -12.30
C CYS A 496 -13.89 -46.98 -13.72
N LEU A 497 -14.90 -47.36 -14.57
CA LEU A 497 -14.58 -47.48 -16.00
C LEU A 497 -14.97 -46.18 -16.71
N CYS A 498 -13.85 -45.51 -17.34
CA CYS A 498 -14.11 -44.15 -17.85
C CYS A 498 -14.54 -44.20 -19.32
N ASN A 499 -15.59 -43.40 -19.66
CA ASN A 499 -16.07 -43.26 -21.05
C ASN A 499 -15.02 -42.54 -21.92
N GLU A 500 -15.08 -42.78 -23.37
CA GLU A 500 -14.09 -42.23 -24.33
C GLU A 500 -13.95 -40.71 -24.16
N GLY A 501 -12.68 -40.27 -23.87
CA GLY A 501 -12.40 -38.83 -23.72
C GLY A 501 -12.17 -38.45 -22.25
N PHE A 502 -12.28 -39.51 -21.37
CA PHE A 502 -12.03 -39.23 -19.94
C PHE A 502 -11.13 -40.32 -19.37
N SER A 503 -10.32 -39.87 -18.36
CA SER A 503 -9.35 -40.82 -17.78
C SER A 503 -9.19 -40.53 -16.29
N GLY A 504 -8.58 -41.36 -15.49
CA GLY A 504 -8.43 -41.18 -14.02
C GLY A 504 -9.20 -42.25 -13.26
N ASP A 505 -8.76 -42.40 -11.90
CA ASP A 505 -9.32 -43.49 -11.05
C ASP A 505 -10.82 -43.25 -10.78
N MET A 506 -11.24 -42.06 -11.12
CA MET A 506 -12.69 -41.76 -10.94
C MET A 506 -13.23 -41.08 -12.21
N CYS A 507 -12.60 -41.17 -13.22
CA CYS A 507 -12.96 -40.61 -14.53
C CYS A 507 -13.10 -39.08 -14.46
N GLN A 508 -12.25 -38.53 -13.72
CA GLN A 508 -12.40 -37.06 -13.48
C GLN A 508 -11.54 -36.30 -14.49
N LYS A 509 -10.73 -37.08 -15.26
CA LYS A 509 -9.81 -36.34 -16.14
C LYS A 509 -10.34 -36.38 -17.57
N SER A 510 -10.67 -35.08 -18.24
CA SER A 510 -11.15 -34.98 -19.64
C SER A 510 -9.97 -34.91 -20.60
N GLU A 511 -9.93 -35.68 -21.83
CA GLU A 511 -8.82 -35.80 -22.81
C GLU A 511 -8.93 -34.68 -23.85
N ASP A 512 -10.13 -33.86 -24.13
CA ASP A 512 -10.26 -32.57 -24.84
C ASP A 512 -10.37 -31.41 -23.83
N PRO A 513 -9.22 -30.66 -23.80
CA PRO A 513 -9.15 -29.62 -22.74
C PRO A 513 -10.22 -28.54 -22.95
N CYS A 514 -10.91 -28.48 -24.25
CA CYS A 514 -11.93 -27.43 -24.48
C CYS A 514 -13.34 -28.03 -24.35
N ALA A 515 -13.52 -29.29 -24.19
CA ALA A 515 -14.84 -29.96 -24.10
C ALA A 515 -15.51 -29.65 -22.75
N SER A 516 -14.72 -29.12 -21.83
CA SER A 516 -15.31 -28.77 -20.52
C SER A 516 -15.67 -27.27 -20.49
N PHE A 517 -15.71 -26.69 -21.70
CA PHE A 517 -16.00 -25.25 -21.81
C PHE A 517 -15.23 -24.45 -20.75
N PRO A 518 -13.99 -24.48 -20.75
CA PRO A 518 -13.13 -23.89 -19.71
C PRO A 518 -13.10 -22.36 -19.80
N CYS A 519 -13.53 -21.77 -20.94
CA CYS A 519 -13.42 -20.31 -21.06
C CYS A 519 -14.74 -19.66 -20.65
N ALA A 520 -14.68 -18.58 -19.90
CA ALA A 520 -15.84 -17.93 -19.25
C ALA A 520 -16.28 -16.73 -20.09
N ASN A 521 -17.57 -16.33 -20.07
CA ASN A 521 -18.14 -15.07 -20.60
C ASN A 521 -18.12 -15.05 -22.13
N GLY A 522 -18.39 -16.18 -22.65
CA GLY A 522 -18.65 -16.23 -24.11
C GLY A 522 -17.35 -16.20 -24.92
N ALA A 523 -16.21 -16.51 -24.24
CA ALA A 523 -14.88 -16.47 -24.89
C ALA A 523 -14.64 -17.77 -25.68
N THR A 524 -13.77 -17.51 -26.81
CA THR A 524 -13.53 -18.64 -27.73
C THR A 524 -12.34 -19.47 -27.25
N CYS A 525 -12.58 -20.89 -27.09
CA CYS A 525 -11.52 -21.79 -26.59
C CYS A 525 -10.86 -22.52 -27.77
N THR A 526 -9.46 -22.51 -27.76
CA THR A 526 -8.76 -23.25 -28.84
C THR A 526 -7.78 -24.26 -28.24
N THR A 527 -7.85 -25.58 -28.87
CA THR A 527 -6.97 -26.65 -28.36
C THR A 527 -5.56 -26.49 -28.95
N LEU A 528 -4.45 -26.56 -28.06
CA LEU A 528 -3.03 -26.45 -28.48
C LEU A 528 -2.38 -27.84 -28.56
N PRO A 529 -1.26 -28.09 -29.43
CA PRO A 529 -0.62 -29.34 -29.84
C PRO A 529 -0.07 -30.13 -28.63
N ASP A 530 -0.16 -29.71 -27.26
CA ASP A 530 0.26 -30.50 -26.07
C ASP A 530 -0.96 -30.78 -25.18
N HIS A 531 -2.18 -30.94 -25.69
CA HIS A 531 -3.40 -31.21 -24.90
C HIS A 531 -3.70 -30.05 -23.93
N GLU A 532 -3.16 -28.83 -24.33
CA GLU A 532 -3.42 -27.56 -23.61
C GLU A 532 -4.44 -26.72 -24.39
N PHE A 533 -5.15 -25.74 -23.55
CA PHE A 533 -6.19 -24.98 -24.26
C PHE A 533 -6.00 -23.49 -23.97
N SER A 534 -6.42 -22.64 -25.00
CA SER A 534 -6.28 -21.19 -24.79
C SER A 534 -7.64 -20.52 -25.02
N CYS A 535 -7.92 -19.50 -24.00
CA CYS A 535 -9.21 -18.79 -24.17
C CYS A 535 -8.94 -17.39 -24.73
N SER A 536 -9.65 -17.11 -25.80
CA SER A 536 -9.56 -15.74 -26.32
C SER A 536 -10.65 -14.87 -25.69
N CYS A 537 -10.15 -13.84 -24.88
CA CYS A 537 -11.13 -13.09 -24.06
C CYS A 537 -11.63 -11.88 -24.83
N ASP A 538 -12.95 -11.63 -24.76
CA ASP A 538 -13.58 -10.41 -25.31
C ASP A 538 -13.15 -9.17 -24.52
N LYS A 539 -13.20 -7.84 -25.12
CA LYS A 539 -12.68 -6.58 -24.53
C LYS A 539 -13.20 -6.39 -23.11
N GLY A 540 -12.06 -6.32 -22.16
CA GLY A 540 -12.49 -5.93 -20.80
C GLY A 540 -12.52 -7.15 -19.85
N TYR A 541 -12.36 -8.37 -20.42
CA TYR A 541 -12.32 -9.59 -19.58
C TYR A 541 -10.91 -10.19 -19.61
N SER A 542 -10.49 -10.55 -18.55
CA SER A 542 -9.13 -11.10 -18.47
C SER A 542 -9.11 -12.36 -17.60
N GLY A 543 -8.03 -13.06 -17.68
CA GLY A 543 -7.93 -14.32 -16.91
C GLY A 543 -7.78 -15.52 -17.87
N ARG A 544 -7.15 -16.60 -17.42
CA ARG A 544 -6.88 -17.82 -18.22
C ARG A 544 -8.17 -18.39 -18.80
N PHE A 545 -9.23 -18.09 -18.04
CA PHE A 545 -10.52 -18.61 -18.57
C PHE A 545 -11.46 -17.46 -18.91
N CYS A 546 -10.93 -16.29 -18.90
CA CYS A 546 -11.69 -15.05 -19.16
C CYS A 546 -12.79 -14.84 -18.12
N GLU A 547 -12.41 -15.12 -16.87
CA GLU A 547 -13.44 -15.15 -15.79
C GLU A 547 -13.39 -13.84 -15.01
N HIS A 548 -12.49 -13.11 -15.41
CA HIS A 548 -12.40 -11.87 -14.60
C HIS A 548 -13.12 -10.74 -15.34
N LYS A 549 -14.19 -10.27 -14.53
CA LYS A 549 -15.03 -9.16 -15.04
C LYS A 549 -14.25 -7.84 -15.01
N PRO A 550 -14.54 -6.99 -15.95
CA PRO A 550 -13.83 -5.70 -15.93
C PRO A 550 -14.09 -4.92 -14.64
N SER A 551 -13.03 -4.89 -13.65
CA SER A 551 -13.13 -4.00 -12.47
C SER A 551 -13.22 -2.53 -12.89
N LYS A 552 -14.41 -1.99 -13.27
CA LYS A 552 -14.54 -0.56 -13.60
C LYS A 552 -13.54 -0.14 -14.68
N PRO A 553 -14.02 0.54 -15.82
CA PRO A 553 -13.17 0.74 -17.01
C PRO A 553 -11.72 1.05 -16.62
N VAL A 554 -10.88 0.11 -16.31
CA VAL A 554 -9.43 0.39 -16.40
C VAL A 554 -9.15 1.11 -17.73
N VAL A 555 -9.41 2.40 -17.81
CA VAL A 555 -8.80 3.15 -18.94
C VAL A 555 -7.32 2.75 -19.09
N ILE A 556 -7.00 1.64 -19.70
CA ILE A 556 -5.59 1.52 -20.17
C ILE A 556 -5.17 2.87 -20.79
N GLU A 557 -4.75 3.89 -19.99
CA GLU A 557 -4.34 5.11 -20.74
C GLU A 557 -3.44 4.74 -21.92
N GLU A 558 -3.84 4.08 -23.03
CA GLU A 558 -3.11 4.03 -24.31
C GLU A 558 -2.16 5.23 -24.45
N VAL A 559 -0.74 4.96 -24.47
CA VAL A 559 0.25 6.02 -24.80
C VAL A 559 -0.27 6.84 -26.01
N TYR A 560 -0.70 8.08 -25.67
CA TYR A 560 -1.20 9.01 -26.71
C TYR A 560 -0.02 9.66 -27.45
N ILE A 561 0.08 9.31 -28.81
CA ILE A 561 1.10 9.97 -29.65
C ILE A 561 0.41 11.05 -30.52
N PRO A 562 0.80 12.36 -30.21
CA PRO A 562 0.11 13.43 -30.93
C PRO A 562 0.45 13.43 -32.44
N ASP A 563 -0.58 13.42 -33.17
CA ASP A 563 -0.45 13.50 -34.64
C ASP A 563 -0.85 14.91 -35.11
N LEU A 564 0.10 15.59 -35.81
CA LEU A 564 -0.14 16.99 -36.24
C LEU A 564 -0.29 17.05 -37.76
N ASP A 565 -1.39 17.77 -38.11
CA ASP A 565 -1.73 17.73 -39.55
C ASP A 565 -1.33 19.04 -40.24
N GLY A 566 -0.48 19.88 -39.52
CA GLY A 566 -0.04 21.11 -40.20
C GLY A 566 -0.83 22.32 -39.72
N THR A 567 -1.97 22.08 -39.03
CA THR A 567 -2.71 23.19 -38.38
C THR A 567 -2.67 23.05 -36.86
N ALA A 568 -2.14 21.89 -36.46
CA ALA A 568 -2.21 21.58 -35.02
C ALA A 568 -0.98 22.14 -34.29
N TYR A 569 -1.21 22.55 -32.97
CA TYR A 569 -0.03 22.88 -32.14
C TYR A 569 -0.28 22.46 -30.69
N LEU A 570 0.90 22.23 -30.08
CA LEU A 570 0.83 22.02 -28.63
C LEU A 570 1.60 23.13 -27.91
N GLU A 571 0.85 23.69 -26.83
CA GLU A 571 1.49 24.76 -26.01
C GLU A 571 1.85 24.20 -24.62
N LEU A 572 3.20 24.17 -24.41
CA LEU A 572 3.70 23.60 -23.12
C LEU A 572 4.30 24.71 -22.27
N PRO A 573 4.54 24.37 -20.95
CA PRO A 573 5.19 25.40 -20.12
C PRO A 573 6.58 25.78 -20.64
N THR A 574 6.95 26.96 -20.26
CA THR A 574 8.23 27.50 -20.77
C THR A 574 9.39 26.56 -20.39
N LEU A 575 10.38 26.52 -21.34
CA LEU A 575 11.56 25.66 -21.07
C LEU A 575 12.27 26.09 -19.78
N PRO A 576 12.37 25.09 -18.83
CA PRO A 576 12.98 25.44 -17.53
C PRO A 576 14.51 25.32 -17.58
N ASN A 577 15.23 26.14 -16.94
CA ASN A 577 16.69 26.03 -16.63
C ASN A 577 17.51 26.04 -17.93
N VAL A 578 17.19 27.03 -18.94
CA VAL A 578 17.90 27.00 -20.25
C VAL A 578 18.94 28.14 -20.25
N GLY A 579 19.22 28.78 -19.16
CA GLY A 579 20.09 29.98 -19.12
C GLY A 579 21.52 29.67 -19.62
N GLN A 580 22.23 28.72 -19.06
CA GLN A 580 23.66 28.53 -19.42
C GLN A 580 23.85 27.23 -20.22
N GLU A 581 22.91 26.34 -20.03
CA GLU A 581 23.05 25.07 -20.78
C GLU A 581 21.72 24.34 -20.80
N PHE A 582 21.52 23.62 -21.95
CA PHE A 582 20.34 22.74 -21.97
C PHE A 582 20.49 21.69 -23.06
N VAL A 583 19.73 20.70 -22.90
CA VAL A 583 19.70 19.63 -23.92
C VAL A 583 18.23 19.33 -24.24
N ILE A 584 18.01 19.32 -25.62
CA ILE A 584 16.65 18.93 -26.06
C ILE A 584 16.75 17.70 -26.97
N GLU A 585 15.92 16.71 -26.61
CA GLU A 585 15.81 15.53 -27.48
C GLU A 585 14.34 15.33 -27.89
N LEU A 586 14.19 15.24 -29.24
CA LEU A 586 12.81 15.12 -29.73
C LEU A 586 12.72 13.96 -30.73
N TRP A 587 11.72 13.02 -30.42
CA TRP A 587 11.47 11.90 -31.34
C TRP A 587 10.28 12.27 -32.25
N PHE A 588 10.55 12.25 -33.53
CA PHE A 588 9.45 12.73 -34.38
C PHE A 588 9.44 11.94 -35.70
N LEU A 589 8.25 11.93 -36.24
CA LEU A 589 8.02 11.39 -37.59
C LEU A 589 7.42 12.51 -38.47
N SER A 590 8.14 12.67 -39.56
CA SER A 590 7.63 13.81 -40.39
C SER A 590 7.06 13.28 -41.70
N ARG A 591 5.86 13.90 -42.15
CA ARG A 591 5.29 13.56 -43.46
C ARG A 591 5.59 14.66 -44.48
N SER A 592 6.30 15.67 -43.97
CA SER A 592 6.67 16.76 -44.89
C SER A 592 8.14 17.12 -44.74
N LYS A 593 8.66 17.77 -45.86
CA LYS A 593 10.12 18.09 -45.87
C LYS A 593 10.41 19.35 -45.06
N ASP A 594 9.32 20.15 -44.72
CA ASP A 594 9.52 21.38 -43.92
C ASP A 594 8.52 21.38 -42.75
N GLY A 595 9.01 22.13 -41.71
CA GLY A 595 8.05 22.21 -40.60
C GLY A 595 8.76 22.63 -39.31
N MET A 596 7.86 23.36 -38.55
CA MET A 596 8.40 23.76 -37.23
C MET A 596 8.22 22.60 -36.23
N LEU A 597 9.42 22.22 -35.62
CA LEU A 597 9.31 21.11 -34.63
C LEU A 597 9.12 21.68 -33.22
N LEU A 598 9.90 22.78 -32.90
CA LEU A 598 9.82 23.31 -31.53
C LEU A 598 10.21 24.80 -31.55
N TYR A 599 9.41 25.63 -30.63
CA TYR A 599 9.78 27.05 -30.54
C TYR A 599 9.47 27.57 -29.14
N ASN A 600 10.44 28.39 -28.57
CA ASN A 600 10.24 29.07 -27.28
C ASN A 600 10.92 30.44 -27.31
N GLY A 601 10.09 31.42 -26.98
CA GLY A 601 10.64 32.80 -27.11
C GLY A 601 10.55 33.55 -25.78
N GLN A 602 11.10 34.84 -25.71
CA GLN A 602 11.19 35.65 -24.45
C GLN A 602 9.98 36.60 -24.37
N GLU A 603 9.62 37.28 -25.44
CA GLU A 603 8.64 38.37 -25.32
C GLU A 603 7.40 38.03 -26.16
N SER A 604 6.25 38.94 -25.79
CA SER A 604 4.98 38.85 -26.53
C SER A 604 5.09 39.64 -27.84
N LEU A 605 4.98 38.86 -29.09
CA LEU A 605 4.99 39.40 -30.47
C LEU A 605 6.24 38.94 -31.21
N GLY A 606 7.07 38.02 -30.69
CA GLY A 606 8.15 37.36 -31.46
C GLY A 606 9.46 38.18 -31.41
N ARG A 607 9.69 38.88 -30.29
CA ARG A 607 10.96 39.64 -30.14
C ARG A 607 11.77 39.08 -28.97
N GLY A 608 13.14 39.27 -29.07
CA GLY A 608 13.96 38.87 -27.91
C GLY A 608 14.60 37.49 -28.14
N ASP A 609 15.16 36.87 -27.03
CA ASP A 609 15.85 35.56 -27.10
C ASP A 609 14.90 34.44 -27.54
N PHE A 610 15.46 33.64 -28.44
CA PHE A 610 14.59 32.48 -28.73
C PHE A 610 15.44 31.25 -29.00
N VAL A 611 14.69 30.17 -29.03
CA VAL A 611 15.29 28.89 -29.48
C VAL A 611 14.25 28.17 -30.36
N ALA A 612 14.86 27.58 -31.49
CA ALA A 612 13.91 26.92 -32.40
C ALA A 612 14.58 25.72 -33.08
N LEU A 613 13.76 24.62 -33.26
CA LEU A 613 14.13 23.51 -34.16
C LEU A 613 13.17 23.48 -35.36
N ASN A 614 13.87 23.50 -36.51
CA ASN A 614 13.02 23.52 -37.72
C ASN A 614 13.48 22.44 -38.71
N LEU A 615 12.49 21.97 -39.43
CA LEU A 615 12.80 21.09 -40.56
C LEU A 615 12.74 21.91 -41.87
N VAL A 616 13.93 21.99 -42.49
CA VAL A 616 13.98 22.74 -43.76
C VAL A 616 14.63 21.85 -44.83
N ASP A 617 13.80 21.49 -45.77
CA ASP A 617 14.24 20.60 -46.86
C ASP A 617 14.86 19.31 -46.30
N ARG A 618 14.27 18.83 -45.26
CA ARG A 618 14.57 17.50 -44.69
C ARG A 618 15.76 17.58 -43.73
N TYR A 619 16.27 18.75 -43.64
CA TYR A 619 17.37 18.88 -42.67
C TYR A 619 16.85 19.58 -41.41
N VAL A 620 17.33 19.07 -40.32
CA VAL A 620 16.91 19.72 -39.06
C VAL A 620 17.85 20.88 -38.73
N GLN A 621 17.18 22.08 -38.47
CA GLN A 621 17.99 23.25 -38.10
C GLN A 621 17.74 23.62 -36.63
N PHE A 622 18.83 23.91 -35.97
CA PHE A 622 18.80 24.33 -34.56
C PHE A 622 19.26 25.79 -34.47
N LEU A 623 18.18 26.70 -34.11
CA LEU A 623 18.51 28.14 -34.06
C LEU A 623 18.26 28.69 -32.65
N TYR A 624 19.22 29.51 -32.28
CA TYR A 624 18.95 30.23 -31.01
C TYR A 624 19.63 31.58 -31.02
N ASP A 625 18.95 32.51 -30.32
CA ASP A 625 19.50 33.88 -30.19
C ASP A 625 19.52 34.31 -28.71
N LEU A 626 20.78 34.72 -28.28
CA LEU A 626 20.96 35.08 -26.84
C LEU A 626 20.86 36.59 -26.68
N GLY A 627 20.54 37.30 -27.89
CA GLY A 627 20.46 38.78 -27.85
C GLY A 627 21.62 39.45 -28.60
N SER A 628 22.71 38.62 -28.97
CA SER A 628 23.88 39.26 -29.64
C SER A 628 24.06 38.64 -31.03
N GLY A 629 22.92 38.02 -31.59
CA GLY A 629 23.00 37.42 -32.94
C GLY A 629 22.60 35.93 -32.91
N ILE A 630 22.32 35.31 -34.19
CA ILE A 630 21.65 33.99 -34.27
C ILE A 630 22.72 32.92 -34.58
N ALA A 631 22.69 31.95 -33.79
CA ALA A 631 23.44 30.72 -34.18
C ALA A 631 22.51 29.74 -34.92
N ASN A 632 22.99 29.28 -36.07
CA ASN A 632 22.19 28.35 -36.89
C ASN A 632 23.00 27.07 -37.19
N ILE A 633 22.54 26.01 -36.66
CA ILE A 633 23.25 24.73 -36.83
C ILE A 633 22.32 23.76 -37.56
N THR A 634 22.84 23.14 -38.63
CA THR A 634 22.01 22.25 -39.46
C THR A 634 22.57 20.82 -39.40
N SER A 635 21.66 19.96 -39.38
CA SER A 635 22.10 18.54 -39.31
C SER A 635 22.90 18.17 -40.56
N ALA A 636 23.79 17.15 -40.38
CA ALA A 636 24.69 16.73 -41.49
C ALA A 636 23.91 15.93 -42.53
N LEU A 637 22.92 15.21 -41.96
CA LEU A 637 22.19 14.34 -42.90
C LEU A 637 20.70 14.67 -42.83
N PRO A 638 19.98 14.40 -44.02
CA PRO A 638 18.54 14.65 -44.04
C PRO A 638 17.74 13.53 -43.36
N ILE A 639 16.45 13.87 -43.04
CA ILE A 639 15.61 12.80 -42.45
C ILE A 639 14.95 12.01 -43.58
N ASN A 640 14.59 10.88 -43.32
CA ASN A 640 13.66 10.15 -44.21
C ASN A 640 12.21 10.35 -43.76
N LEU A 641 11.37 10.60 -44.74
CA LEU A 641 9.97 10.87 -44.36
C LEU A 641 9.25 9.58 -43.96
N ASP A 642 8.29 9.80 -42.99
CA ASP A 642 7.41 8.73 -42.48
C ASP A 642 8.20 7.66 -41.73
N GLN A 643 9.40 8.18 -41.32
CA GLN A 643 10.18 7.32 -40.41
C GLN A 643 10.49 8.08 -39.12
N TRP A 644 10.58 7.25 -38.08
CA TRP A 644 10.85 7.90 -36.77
C TRP A 644 12.32 8.35 -36.70
N HIS A 645 12.49 9.57 -36.29
CA HIS A 645 13.86 10.10 -36.09
C HIS A 645 13.98 10.72 -34.69
N VAL A 646 15.21 10.79 -34.27
CA VAL A 646 15.47 11.48 -32.98
C VAL A 646 16.51 12.58 -33.24
N VAL A 647 16.09 13.79 -32.75
CA VAL A 647 17.09 14.89 -32.86
C VAL A 647 17.50 15.33 -31.45
N ARG A 648 18.85 15.43 -31.31
CA ARG A 648 19.38 15.91 -30.01
C ARG A 648 20.11 17.24 -30.20
N ALA A 649 19.54 18.32 -29.53
CA ALA A 649 20.18 19.64 -29.58
C ALA A 649 20.71 20.04 -28.20
N THR A 650 22.02 20.45 -28.17
CA THR A 650 22.66 20.81 -26.89
C THR A 650 23.29 22.21 -27.03
N ARG A 651 23.01 22.95 -25.88
CA ARG A 651 23.73 24.23 -25.87
C ARG A 651 24.42 24.44 -24.52
N ILE A 652 25.74 24.83 -24.63
CA ILE A 652 26.48 25.26 -23.43
C ILE A 652 27.07 26.65 -23.69
N LEU A 653 26.54 27.49 -22.78
CA LEU A 653 26.95 28.90 -22.95
C LEU A 653 26.65 29.35 -24.37
N ARG A 654 27.55 29.69 -25.27
CA ARG A 654 27.23 30.22 -26.62
C ARG A 654 27.30 29.11 -27.67
N ARG A 655 27.91 28.05 -27.25
CA ARG A 655 28.16 27.00 -28.25
C ARG A 655 27.00 25.99 -28.23
N GLY A 656 26.56 25.63 -29.45
CA GLY A 656 25.47 24.64 -29.59
C GLY A 656 25.91 23.43 -30.45
N SER A 657 25.28 22.31 -30.21
CA SER A 657 25.54 21.11 -31.03
C SER A 657 24.22 20.44 -31.40
N LEU A 658 24.22 19.81 -32.62
CA LEU A 658 23.01 19.15 -33.12
C LEU A 658 23.38 17.77 -33.68
N GLN A 659 22.60 16.84 -33.19
CA GLN A 659 22.83 15.47 -33.72
C GLN A 659 21.48 14.85 -34.11
N LEU A 660 21.45 14.39 -35.39
CA LEU A 660 20.23 13.69 -35.87
C LEU A 660 20.47 12.19 -35.92
N ASP A 661 19.57 11.45 -35.22
CA ASP A 661 19.74 9.98 -35.07
C ASP A 661 21.14 9.62 -34.59
N ASP A 662 21.84 8.67 -35.22
CA ASP A 662 23.22 8.29 -34.81
C ASP A 662 24.24 8.87 -35.79
N GLY A 663 23.84 9.99 -36.38
CA GLY A 663 24.71 10.62 -37.40
C GLY A 663 25.75 11.54 -36.73
N PRO A 664 26.54 12.29 -37.61
CA PRO A 664 27.61 13.17 -37.10
C PRO A 664 27.04 14.39 -36.35
N VAL A 665 27.83 14.88 -35.40
CA VAL A 665 27.41 16.06 -34.60
C VAL A 665 27.89 17.33 -35.31
N THR A 666 26.95 18.21 -35.50
CA THR A 666 27.33 19.53 -36.06
C THR A 666 27.27 20.60 -34.97
N THR A 667 28.21 21.60 -35.02
CA THR A 667 28.30 22.57 -33.90
C THR A 667 28.24 23.99 -34.46
N GLY A 668 27.81 24.88 -33.69
CA GLY A 668 27.77 26.33 -34.03
C GLY A 668 27.74 27.17 -32.75
N GLU A 669 27.99 28.45 -32.94
CA GLU A 669 28.03 29.30 -31.73
C GLU A 669 27.35 30.65 -32.04
N SER A 670 26.77 31.25 -30.93
CA SER A 670 26.19 32.58 -31.10
C SER A 670 27.25 33.67 -30.96
N LYS A 671 26.86 34.89 -31.37
CA LYS A 671 27.85 35.98 -31.35
C LYS A 671 28.08 36.49 -29.92
N GLU A 672 29.32 37.02 -29.65
CA GLU A 672 29.63 37.62 -28.33
C GLU A 672 28.87 38.93 -28.15
N PRO A 673 28.67 39.33 -26.81
CA PRO A 673 29.26 38.89 -25.53
C PRO A 673 28.27 38.05 -24.71
N LEU A 674 27.05 37.93 -25.27
CA LEU A 674 26.03 37.39 -24.35
C LEU A 674 26.05 35.85 -24.40
N SER A 675 25.86 35.24 -23.22
CA SER A 675 25.99 33.76 -23.17
C SER A 675 24.78 33.16 -22.46
N GLU A 676 23.88 34.08 -22.08
CA GLU A 676 22.74 33.53 -21.33
C GLU A 676 21.47 33.64 -22.17
N LEU A 677 20.65 32.57 -22.02
CA LEU A 677 19.35 32.55 -22.74
C LEU A 677 18.23 32.78 -21.74
N ASN A 678 17.41 33.76 -22.09
CA ASN A 678 16.28 34.06 -21.18
C ASN A 678 14.94 33.94 -21.93
N LEU A 679 14.21 32.94 -21.52
CA LEU A 679 12.92 32.69 -22.21
C LEU A 679 11.77 32.86 -21.22
N ASP A 680 10.62 33.55 -21.70
CA ASP A 680 9.55 33.80 -20.72
C ASP A 680 8.19 33.41 -21.34
N ARG A 681 8.29 32.86 -22.64
CA ARG A 681 7.00 32.49 -23.26
C ARG A 681 6.87 30.97 -23.30
N PRO A 682 5.56 30.53 -23.58
CA PRO A 682 5.34 29.08 -23.57
C PRO A 682 6.11 28.37 -24.70
N LEU A 683 6.39 27.14 -24.53
CA LEU A 683 7.03 26.29 -25.56
C LEU A 683 5.97 25.73 -26.52
N TYR A 684 6.23 25.98 -27.80
CA TYR A 684 5.29 25.45 -28.81
C TYR A 684 5.91 24.28 -29.57
N LEU A 685 5.04 23.22 -29.83
CA LEU A 685 5.46 22.07 -30.65
C LEU A 685 4.56 21.97 -31.88
N GLY A 686 5.29 21.83 -33.01
CA GLY A 686 4.57 21.41 -34.24
C GLY A 686 3.87 22.62 -34.90
N GLY A 687 3.51 23.64 -34.07
CA GLY A 687 2.83 24.81 -34.66
C GLY A 687 2.75 25.95 -33.66
N TYR A 688 2.02 27.04 -34.08
CA TYR A 688 1.88 28.24 -33.21
C TYR A 688 0.45 28.78 -33.32
N ARG A 689 0.08 29.56 -32.31
CA ARG A 689 -1.30 30.12 -32.32
C ARG A 689 -1.46 31.19 -33.40
N HIS A 690 -0.54 32.09 -33.39
CA HIS A 690 -0.51 33.13 -34.44
C HIS A 690 0.94 33.36 -34.89
N LEU A 691 1.10 33.70 -36.15
CA LEU A 691 2.47 33.91 -36.68
C LEU A 691 3.22 34.97 -35.87
N SER A 692 2.50 35.87 -35.20
CA SER A 692 3.16 36.92 -34.40
C SER A 692 3.79 36.34 -33.12
N THR A 693 3.50 35.07 -32.87
CA THR A 693 4.05 34.42 -31.67
C THR A 693 5.53 34.05 -31.88
N VAL A 694 5.87 33.91 -33.10
CA VAL A 694 7.23 33.38 -33.32
C VAL A 694 8.12 34.55 -33.82
N ASN A 695 9.30 34.50 -33.38
CA ASN A 695 10.26 35.51 -33.85
C ASN A 695 10.59 35.29 -35.33
N PRO A 696 10.53 36.33 -36.16
CA PRO A 696 10.71 36.18 -37.62
C PRO A 696 12.12 35.67 -37.96
N GLU A 697 13.03 35.86 -36.96
CA GLU A 697 14.42 35.40 -37.24
C GLU A 697 14.61 33.94 -36.82
N SER A 698 13.56 33.29 -36.46
CA SER A 698 13.67 31.92 -35.92
C SER A 698 13.78 30.91 -37.06
N GLY A 699 13.54 31.39 -38.23
CA GLY A 699 13.71 30.46 -39.37
C GLY A 699 12.49 29.55 -39.55
N ILE A 700 11.41 29.83 -38.89
CA ILE A 700 10.19 29.00 -38.98
C ILE A 700 9.37 29.48 -40.19
N THR A 701 9.08 28.52 -41.13
CA THR A 701 8.38 28.95 -42.38
C THR A 701 7.05 28.21 -42.49
N SER A 702 7.02 27.08 -41.89
CA SER A 702 5.77 26.31 -42.03
C SER A 702 5.50 25.52 -40.75
N ARG A 703 4.28 25.08 -40.58
CA ARG A 703 3.89 24.26 -39.41
C ARG A 703 4.17 22.78 -39.68
N PHE A 704 4.25 22.06 -38.63
CA PHE A 704 4.78 20.67 -38.72
C PHE A 704 3.62 19.71 -39.02
N LYS A 705 3.87 18.74 -40.00
CA LYS A 705 2.96 17.61 -40.27
C LYS A 705 3.65 16.28 -39.93
N GLY A 706 3.15 15.74 -38.84
CA GLY A 706 3.75 14.44 -38.45
C GLY A 706 3.41 14.13 -36.99
N ALA A 707 4.19 13.31 -36.45
CA ALA A 707 3.85 12.85 -35.09
C ALA A 707 5.06 12.98 -34.17
N PHE A 708 4.65 13.30 -32.89
CA PHE A 708 5.73 13.36 -31.88
C PHE A 708 5.56 12.20 -30.89
N GLN A 709 6.62 11.44 -30.84
CA GLN A 709 6.54 10.24 -29.98
C GLN A 709 7.06 10.55 -28.58
N ARG A 710 8.07 11.52 -28.54
CA ARG A 710 8.70 11.68 -27.22
C ARG A 710 9.50 12.98 -27.19
N LEU A 711 9.39 13.69 -25.99
CA LEU A 711 10.21 14.91 -25.77
C LEU A 711 11.01 14.76 -24.47
N VAL A 712 12.36 15.00 -24.61
CA VAL A 712 13.26 14.90 -23.44
C VAL A 712 13.96 16.25 -23.28
N LEU A 713 13.72 16.84 -22.07
CA LEU A 713 14.38 18.13 -21.80
C LEU A 713 15.35 18.00 -20.63
N ASN A 714 16.60 18.28 -20.96
CA ASN A 714 17.69 18.15 -19.97
C ASN A 714 17.70 16.79 -19.27
N GLY A 715 17.33 15.80 -20.11
CA GLY A 715 17.49 14.39 -19.57
C GLY A 715 16.20 13.91 -18.95
N GLU A 716 15.13 14.84 -18.85
CA GLU A 716 13.85 14.42 -18.26
C GLU A 716 12.82 14.21 -19.37
N VAL A 717 12.13 13.03 -19.34
CA VAL A 717 11.12 12.73 -20.37
C VAL A 717 9.83 13.49 -20.01
N VAL A 718 9.39 14.29 -20.93
CA VAL A 718 8.09 14.96 -20.71
C VAL A 718 6.96 13.96 -21.02
N ASP A 719 6.27 13.46 -19.75
CA ASP A 719 5.32 12.33 -19.87
C ASP A 719 3.99 12.82 -20.45
N ASP A 720 3.39 12.16 -21.46
CA ASP A 720 2.08 12.44 -22.09
C ASP A 720 1.96 13.92 -22.48
N LEU A 721 2.45 14.27 -23.74
CA LEU A 721 2.56 15.67 -24.23
C LEU A 721 1.20 16.36 -24.23
N ARG A 722 0.12 15.64 -24.27
CA ARG A 722 -1.22 16.27 -24.22
C ARG A 722 -1.58 16.67 -22.78
N LYS A 723 -1.22 15.77 -21.82
CA LYS A 723 -1.60 16.09 -20.42
C LYS A 723 -0.83 17.31 -19.91
N VAL A 724 0.39 17.43 -20.49
CA VAL A 724 1.22 18.52 -19.92
C VAL A 724 0.94 19.82 -20.70
N ALA A 725 0.23 19.65 -21.79
CA ALA A 725 0.05 20.85 -22.64
C ALA A 725 -0.95 21.81 -21.97
N LYS A 726 -0.49 23.11 -21.82
CA LYS A 726 -1.43 24.15 -21.31
C LYS A 726 -2.64 24.32 -22.23
N SER A 727 -2.39 24.16 -23.48
CA SER A 727 -3.48 24.22 -24.47
C SER A 727 -3.04 23.52 -25.76
N SER A 728 -4.05 22.98 -26.53
CA SER A 728 -3.76 22.34 -27.84
C SER A 728 -4.87 22.65 -28.83
N GLN A 729 -4.48 22.64 -30.12
CA GLN A 729 -5.49 22.81 -31.17
C GLN A 729 -5.26 21.78 -32.30
N ASP A 730 -6.44 21.03 -32.62
CA ASP A 730 -6.53 20.14 -33.81
C ASP A 730 -5.45 19.05 -33.74
N VAL A 731 -5.09 18.60 -32.46
CA VAL A 731 -4.07 17.53 -32.35
C VAL A 731 -4.78 16.18 -32.43
N GLY A 732 -4.47 15.38 -33.44
CA GLY A 732 -5.02 14.02 -33.59
C GLY A 732 -4.16 12.96 -32.88
N HIS A 733 -4.64 11.67 -33.05
CA HIS A 733 -3.90 10.55 -32.44
C HIS A 733 -3.23 9.70 -33.54
N PHE A 734 -1.94 9.53 -33.31
CA PHE A 734 -1.21 8.72 -34.33
C PHE A 734 -1.45 7.23 -34.09
N TYR A 735 -2.02 6.40 -35.14
CA TYR A 735 -2.33 4.96 -34.97
C TYR A 735 -1.39 4.12 -35.84
N GLY A 736 -0.25 4.57 -36.21
CA GLY A 736 0.68 3.85 -37.11
C GLY A 736 1.70 3.02 -36.33
N GLN A 737 2.54 2.18 -36.95
CA GLN A 737 3.57 1.31 -36.33
C GLN A 737 4.54 2.14 -35.46
N PRO A 738 4.93 1.70 -34.36
CA PRO A 738 5.12 0.28 -34.03
C PRO A 738 4.02 -0.24 -33.09
N CYS A 739 3.01 0.75 -32.70
CA CYS A 739 1.99 0.24 -31.75
C CYS A 739 0.61 0.26 -32.40
N GLY A 740 0.47 0.59 -33.63
CA GLY A 740 -0.78 0.43 -34.41
C GLY A 740 -1.40 -0.97 -34.24
N PRO A 741 -2.59 -1.57 -34.57
CA PRO A 741 -3.34 -2.23 -33.50
C PRO A 741 -2.40 -2.86 -32.44
N ASN A 742 -2.75 -2.45 -31.14
CA ASN A 742 -1.88 -2.88 -30.02
C ASN A 742 -1.35 -4.30 -30.22
N PRO A 743 0.08 -4.39 -30.51
CA PRO A 743 0.68 -5.70 -30.77
C PRO A 743 0.87 -6.52 -29.49
N CYS A 744 0.64 -5.95 -28.25
CA CYS A 744 0.88 -6.65 -26.99
C CYS A 744 -0.35 -7.48 -26.61
N HIS A 745 -0.10 -8.83 -26.09
CA HIS A 745 -1.20 -9.77 -25.79
C HIS A 745 -1.67 -9.60 -24.33
N ASN A 746 -2.86 -10.05 -23.96
CA ASN A 746 -3.38 -10.23 -22.58
C ASN A 746 -3.46 -8.89 -21.85
N GLY A 747 -3.89 -7.86 -22.60
CA GLY A 747 -4.13 -6.56 -21.93
C GLY A 747 -2.83 -5.77 -21.71
N GLY A 748 -1.63 -6.24 -22.37
CA GLY A 748 -0.32 -5.55 -22.29
C GLY A 748 -0.38 -4.18 -22.99
N MET A 749 0.39 -3.29 -22.34
CA MET A 749 0.46 -1.92 -22.91
C MET A 749 1.64 -1.78 -23.87
N CYS A 750 1.40 -1.34 -25.08
CA CYS A 750 2.47 -1.16 -26.08
C CYS A 750 3.16 0.21 -25.86
N LEU A 751 4.47 0.19 -25.64
CA LEU A 751 5.23 1.44 -25.49
C LEU A 751 6.14 1.63 -26.71
N PRO A 752 5.77 2.53 -27.58
CA PRO A 752 6.53 2.72 -28.83
C PRO A 752 7.93 3.30 -28.57
N GLN A 753 9.00 2.68 -29.21
CA GLN A 753 10.38 3.21 -29.24
C GLN A 753 10.85 3.34 -30.71
N LEU A 754 10.73 4.65 -31.16
CA LEU A 754 11.02 4.89 -32.59
C LEU A 754 10.31 3.88 -33.48
N ASN A 755 11.15 3.08 -34.27
CA ASN A 755 10.44 2.16 -35.19
C ASN A 755 10.19 0.81 -34.52
N ASN A 756 10.41 0.70 -33.20
CA ASN A 756 10.23 -0.57 -32.45
C ASN A 756 9.29 -0.33 -31.26
N PHE A 757 8.85 -1.42 -30.69
CA PHE A 757 7.98 -1.23 -29.52
C PHE A 757 8.32 -2.27 -28.46
N HIS A 758 7.98 -1.85 -27.21
CA HIS A 758 8.09 -2.85 -26.14
C HIS A 758 6.75 -2.99 -25.41
N CYS A 759 6.46 -4.27 -25.03
CA CYS A 759 5.18 -4.46 -24.31
C CYS A 759 5.41 -4.44 -22.79
N LYS A 760 4.68 -3.44 -22.28
CA LYS A 760 4.61 -3.57 -20.81
C LYS A 760 3.50 -4.55 -20.40
N CYS A 761 3.98 -5.67 -19.72
CA CYS A 761 3.01 -6.76 -19.48
C CYS A 761 2.36 -6.58 -18.10
N PRO A 762 1.11 -6.88 -18.05
CA PRO A 762 0.46 -6.94 -16.72
C PRO A 762 1.10 -8.00 -15.82
N VAL A 763 0.98 -7.78 -14.45
CA VAL A 763 1.73 -8.47 -13.37
C VAL A 763 1.59 -9.99 -13.53
N ALA A 764 0.72 -10.45 -14.48
CA ALA A 764 0.50 -11.91 -14.55
C ALA A 764 1.01 -12.46 -15.89
N TYR A 765 1.64 -11.58 -16.62
CA TYR A 765 2.07 -12.05 -17.95
C TYR A 765 3.50 -11.58 -18.23
N THR A 766 4.28 -12.45 -18.90
CA THR A 766 5.67 -12.10 -19.27
C THR A 766 5.90 -12.48 -20.74
N GLY A 767 7.04 -12.16 -21.28
CA GLY A 767 7.26 -12.47 -22.72
C GLY A 767 7.31 -11.16 -23.53
N LEU A 768 7.93 -11.26 -24.76
CA LEU A 768 8.18 -10.08 -25.62
C LEU A 768 6.87 -9.40 -26.00
N TRP A 769 5.78 -10.19 -26.01
CA TRP A 769 4.48 -9.57 -26.38
C TRP A 769 3.44 -9.83 -25.29
N CYS A 770 3.84 -10.18 -24.08
CA CYS A 770 2.99 -10.53 -22.91
C CYS A 770 2.19 -11.81 -23.18
N GLU A 771 2.82 -12.73 -23.85
CA GLU A 771 2.08 -13.93 -24.33
C GLU A 771 2.23 -15.09 -23.33
N LYS A 772 3.08 -14.86 -22.40
CA LYS A 772 3.38 -15.98 -21.48
C LYS A 772 2.76 -15.67 -20.11
N TYR A 773 2.01 -16.64 -19.64
CA TYR A 773 1.37 -16.51 -18.31
C TYR A 773 2.32 -17.03 -17.22
N ILE A 774 2.42 -16.25 -16.12
CA ILE A 774 3.31 -16.64 -15.00
C ILE A 774 2.47 -17.41 -13.96
N GLU A 775 2.60 -18.74 -13.91
CA GLU A 775 1.86 -19.78 -13.15
C GLU A 775 2.01 -19.58 -11.65
N ASN A 776 2.88 -18.34 -11.16
CA ASN A 776 3.11 -17.93 -9.75
C ASN A 776 3.52 -16.46 -9.71
N VAL A 777 2.66 -15.49 -10.08
CA VAL A 777 2.95 -14.03 -10.09
C VAL A 777 3.05 -13.53 -8.64
N SER A 778 4.27 -13.56 -8.01
CA SER A 778 4.47 -12.92 -6.68
C SER A 778 4.72 -11.41 -6.87
N ILE A 779 3.84 -10.48 -6.94
CA ILE A 779 3.90 -9.00 -6.87
C ILE A 779 5.02 -8.56 -5.93
N ASP A 780 5.92 -9.54 -5.31
CA ASP A 780 7.05 -9.19 -4.43
C ASP A 780 8.39 -9.64 -5.03
N GLU A 781 8.36 -9.91 -6.46
CA GLU A 781 9.67 -10.42 -6.94
C GLU A 781 10.59 -9.25 -7.32
N PRO A 782 11.93 -9.29 -6.86
CA PRO A 782 12.89 -8.21 -7.15
C PRO A 782 13.14 -8.06 -8.65
N ILE A 783 13.33 -6.78 -9.14
CA ILE A 783 13.51 -6.50 -10.58
C ILE A 783 14.99 -6.26 -10.87
N LEU A 784 15.41 -6.85 -12.08
CA LEU A 784 16.84 -6.70 -12.48
C LEU A 784 17.02 -5.41 -13.30
N PHE A 785 18.07 -4.54 -12.85
CA PHE A 785 18.48 -3.35 -13.64
C PHE A 785 19.85 -3.59 -14.29
N ASP A 786 19.91 -3.45 -15.67
CA ASP A 786 21.13 -3.86 -16.41
C ASP A 786 21.97 -2.64 -16.78
N GLY A 787 21.61 -1.51 -16.07
CA GLY A 787 22.46 -0.32 -16.35
C GLY A 787 21.78 0.60 -17.37
N LYS A 788 20.84 0.02 -18.16
CA LYS A 788 20.10 0.84 -19.15
C LYS A 788 18.62 0.96 -18.74
N THR A 789 18.21 0.10 -17.77
CA THR A 789 16.79 0.04 -17.38
C THR A 789 16.52 1.09 -16.30
N PHE A 790 15.46 1.95 -16.57
CA PHE A 790 15.09 2.91 -15.50
C PHE A 790 13.57 3.05 -15.46
N LEU A 791 13.01 3.36 -14.25
CA LEU A 791 11.55 3.53 -14.06
C LEU A 791 11.25 4.97 -13.63
N LYS A 792 10.06 5.42 -14.22
CA LYS A 792 9.70 6.81 -13.87
C LYS A 792 8.32 6.84 -13.19
N PHE A 793 8.20 7.64 -12.11
CA PHE A 793 6.91 7.76 -11.40
C PHE A 793 6.57 9.23 -11.22
N PRO A 794 5.20 9.54 -11.62
CA PRO A 794 4.78 10.91 -11.29
C PRO A 794 4.89 11.20 -9.79
N ASN A 795 5.64 12.12 -9.38
CA ASN A 795 5.83 12.48 -7.96
C ASN A 795 4.81 13.57 -7.56
N LYS A 796 3.31 13.32 -8.18
CA LYS A 796 2.16 14.15 -7.74
C LYS A 796 1.31 13.39 -6.72
N ILE A 797 1.37 13.55 -5.50
CA ILE A 797 0.28 13.11 -4.59
C ILE A 797 -1.02 12.97 -5.39
N ILE A 798 -1.23 11.97 -6.46
CA ILE A 798 -2.56 11.58 -6.99
C ILE A 798 -3.49 11.22 -5.83
N THR A 799 -4.17 12.28 -5.27
CA THR A 799 -5.64 12.35 -5.05
C THR A 799 -6.38 11.38 -5.98
N SER A 800 -6.89 10.18 -5.49
CA SER A 800 -8.23 10.02 -6.12
C SER A 800 -9.11 9.15 -5.22
N THR A 801 -10.16 9.71 -4.54
CA THR A 801 -11.56 9.46 -5.01
C THR A 801 -12.43 10.66 -4.64
N VAL A 802 -12.44 11.79 -5.40
CA VAL A 802 -13.76 12.46 -5.52
C VAL A 802 -13.94 12.89 -6.98
N GLN A 803 -14.92 12.26 -7.75
CA GLN A 803 -15.83 12.65 -8.84
C GLN A 803 -15.92 14.18 -8.98
N PRO A 804 -16.05 14.65 -10.29
CA PRO A 804 -15.92 15.97 -10.95
C PRO A 804 -17.07 16.91 -10.56
N GLY A 805 -16.76 17.67 -9.38
CA GLY A 805 -17.54 18.94 -9.19
C GLY A 805 -17.25 19.51 -7.80
N ASP A 806 -16.08 19.81 -7.35
CA ASP A 806 -15.96 20.79 -6.24
C ASP A 806 -14.57 21.43 -6.28
N SER A 807 -14.38 22.47 -7.10
CA SER A 807 -13.54 23.69 -7.11
C SER A 807 -13.26 24.20 -5.69
N LYS A 808 -12.39 23.44 -4.99
CA LYS A 808 -11.47 24.29 -4.20
C LYS A 808 -10.16 23.55 -3.95
N ALA A 809 -9.55 23.00 -5.02
CA ALA A 809 -8.10 22.68 -4.99
C ALA A 809 -7.29 23.88 -5.50
N LYS A 810 -7.14 24.93 -4.70
CA LYS A 810 -5.94 25.74 -5.02
C LYS A 810 -5.34 26.28 -3.73
N ASP A 811 -4.56 25.42 -2.90
CA ASP A 811 -3.30 25.99 -2.34
C ASP A 811 -2.53 24.89 -1.60
N SER A 812 -2.11 23.84 -2.11
CA SER A 812 -1.17 23.10 -1.22
C SER A 812 0.17 22.93 -1.91
N TYR A 813 1.00 24.08 -2.28
CA TYR A 813 2.49 24.09 -2.40
C TYR A 813 3.14 24.01 -1.01
N THR A 814 4.04 22.72 -0.54
CA THR A 814 5.42 22.20 -0.35
C THR A 814 5.70 22.04 1.15
N ASP A 815 5.35 20.78 1.88
CA ASP A 815 5.98 20.52 3.19
C ASP A 815 7.38 19.90 3.01
N GLY A 816 8.61 20.55 2.99
CA GLY A 816 10.03 20.48 3.40
C GLY A 816 10.45 19.09 3.85
N HIS A 817 9.62 17.86 3.77
CA HIS A 817 10.10 16.54 4.21
C HIS A 817 9.91 15.52 3.07
N ASN A 818 11.15 15.00 2.72
CA ASN A 818 11.13 13.89 1.74
C ASN A 818 11.79 12.64 2.31
N ARG A 819 10.88 11.51 2.53
CA ARG A 819 11.53 10.25 2.97
C ARG A 819 11.40 9.18 1.88
N MET A 820 12.63 8.65 1.52
CA MET A 820 12.62 7.56 0.52
C MET A 820 13.39 6.35 1.05
N GLU A 821 12.62 5.11 0.81
CA GLU A 821 13.28 3.83 1.17
C GLU A 821 13.43 2.94 -0.08
N ILE A 822 14.82 2.44 -0.15
CA ILE A 822 15.04 1.53 -1.30
C ILE A 822 15.85 0.31 -0.84
N THR A 823 15.30 -0.93 -1.24
CA THR A 823 16.06 -2.18 -0.99
C THR A 823 16.67 -2.69 -2.30
N PHE A 824 18.16 -2.78 -2.26
CA PHE A 824 18.79 -3.22 -3.52
C PHE A 824 19.99 -4.11 -3.21
N ARG A 825 20.44 -4.82 -4.28
CA ARG A 825 21.76 -5.49 -4.22
C ARG A 825 22.48 -5.31 -5.55
N THR A 826 23.94 -5.14 -5.43
CA THR A 826 24.69 -4.87 -6.68
C THR A 826 26.16 -5.22 -6.46
N GLU A 827 26.85 -5.55 -7.61
CA GLU A 827 28.33 -5.73 -7.53
C GLU A 827 29.03 -4.61 -8.32
N ALA A 828 28.24 -3.76 -8.83
CA ALA A 828 28.84 -2.67 -9.62
C ALA A 828 29.35 -1.55 -8.71
N SER A 829 30.38 -0.95 -9.20
CA SER A 829 31.06 0.03 -8.31
C SER A 829 30.51 1.44 -8.54
N ASP A 830 29.64 1.54 -9.63
CA ASP A 830 28.98 2.85 -9.85
C ASP A 830 27.57 2.61 -10.41
N GLY A 831 26.70 3.61 -10.03
CA GLY A 831 25.36 3.44 -10.64
C GLY A 831 24.32 4.27 -9.88
N LEU A 832 23.34 4.89 -10.68
CA LEU A 832 22.32 5.78 -10.08
C LEU A 832 21.11 4.95 -9.63
N LEU A 833 20.74 5.15 -8.29
CA LEU A 833 19.63 4.32 -7.74
C LEU A 833 18.33 5.13 -7.73
N LEU A 834 18.42 6.40 -7.39
CA LEU A 834 17.20 7.21 -7.32
C LEU A 834 17.56 8.68 -7.57
N TRP A 835 16.53 9.35 -8.35
CA TRP A 835 16.79 10.80 -8.46
C TRP A 835 15.48 11.53 -8.75
N SER A 836 15.33 12.75 -8.02
CA SER A 836 14.10 13.54 -8.19
C SER A 836 14.46 15.01 -8.39
N HIS A 837 13.64 15.76 -9.42
CA HIS A 837 13.91 17.19 -9.65
C HIS A 837 12.63 17.91 -10.08
N GLU A 838 12.65 19.51 -9.91
CA GLU A 838 11.49 20.29 -10.43
C GLU A 838 11.97 21.21 -11.55
N ASP A 839 11.92 20.82 -13.01
CA ASP A 839 11.95 21.52 -14.32
C ASP A 839 13.30 22.21 -14.55
N LEU A 840 14.31 21.64 -15.29
CA LEU A 840 15.58 22.04 -15.94
C LEU A 840 15.45 23.43 -16.57
N PRO A 841 16.67 24.36 -16.49
CA PRO A 841 18.06 23.84 -16.46
C PRO A 841 18.70 24.05 -15.09
N THR A 842 19.39 22.80 -14.49
CA THR A 842 20.29 22.12 -13.55
C THR A 842 21.04 23.14 -12.68
N VAL A 843 20.18 24.25 -12.32
CA VAL A 843 20.72 24.97 -11.16
C VAL A 843 19.64 25.07 -10.08
N GLY A 844 18.66 23.93 -10.28
CA GLY A 844 17.50 24.04 -9.38
C GLY A 844 17.51 22.90 -8.34
N ASP A 845 16.51 22.64 -7.40
CA ASP A 845 16.43 21.71 -6.25
C ASP A 845 16.40 20.25 -6.74
N PHE A 846 17.51 19.58 -6.41
CA PHE A 846 17.41 18.14 -6.76
C PHE A 846 17.82 17.29 -5.56
N LEU A 847 17.24 15.92 -5.48
CA LEU A 847 17.72 14.88 -4.54
C LEU A 847 18.09 13.61 -5.32
N ALA A 848 19.44 13.27 -5.16
CA ALA A 848 19.90 12.10 -5.95
C ALA A 848 20.65 11.14 -5.03
N LEU A 849 20.36 9.74 -5.18
CA LEU A 849 21.08 8.65 -4.49
C LEU A 849 21.78 7.74 -5.49
N ALA A 850 23.23 7.65 -5.30
CA ALA A 850 23.97 6.79 -6.25
C ALA A 850 25.11 6.06 -5.53
N ILE A 851 25.55 4.96 -6.30
CA ILE A 851 26.81 4.30 -5.85
C ILE A 851 28.00 4.93 -6.59
N VAL A 852 28.94 5.51 -5.74
CA VAL A 852 30.11 6.18 -6.35
C VAL A 852 31.40 5.55 -5.78
N ASP A 853 32.14 4.83 -6.73
CA ASP A 853 33.37 4.10 -6.35
C ASP A 853 33.10 3.12 -5.20
N THR A 854 31.96 2.44 -5.23
CA THR A 854 31.55 1.29 -4.41
C THR A 854 30.87 1.79 -3.12
N PHE A 855 30.77 3.11 -2.94
CA PHE A 855 30.16 3.64 -1.70
C PHE A 855 28.87 4.37 -2.08
N LEU A 856 28.01 4.35 -1.17
CA LEU A 856 26.70 4.97 -1.43
C LEU A 856 26.74 6.46 -1.07
N GLU A 857 26.20 7.29 -2.10
CA GLU A 857 26.23 8.74 -1.87
C GLU A 857 24.86 9.34 -2.17
N VAL A 858 24.41 10.23 -1.17
CA VAL A 858 23.19 11.01 -1.51
C VAL A 858 23.57 12.48 -1.65
N SER A 859 23.02 13.03 -2.78
CA SER A 859 23.35 14.44 -3.00
C SER A 859 22.06 15.24 -3.25
N PHE A 860 22.04 16.45 -2.57
CA PHE A 860 20.85 17.26 -2.87
C PHE A 860 21.23 18.74 -2.88
N ASN A 861 20.49 19.57 -3.74
CA ASN A 861 20.83 21.01 -3.93
C ASN A 861 19.56 21.86 -3.79
N SER A 862 19.68 23.16 -3.06
CA SER A 862 18.55 24.13 -2.97
C SER A 862 18.83 25.33 -3.88
N ALA A 863 17.84 25.89 -4.85
CA ALA A 863 17.93 26.89 -5.93
C ALA A 863 18.50 28.20 -5.36
N GLY A 864 19.87 28.21 -4.81
CA GLY A 864 20.55 29.46 -4.36
C GLY A 864 22.00 29.17 -3.98
N SER A 865 22.47 27.76 -4.14
CA SER A 865 23.82 27.38 -3.68
C SER A 865 24.62 26.82 -4.86
N ARG A 866 25.94 27.36 -5.24
CA ARG A 866 26.84 27.05 -6.39
C ARG A 866 27.44 25.65 -6.25
N GLU A 867 27.22 24.80 -4.95
CA GLU A 867 27.76 23.44 -4.77
C GLU A 867 26.74 22.57 -4.01
N PRO A 868 26.47 21.28 -4.49
CA PRO A 868 25.50 20.37 -3.88
C PRO A 868 26.05 19.71 -2.60
N LEU A 869 25.10 19.61 -1.54
CA LEU A 869 25.53 18.89 -0.32
C LEU A 869 25.46 17.38 -0.53
N THR A 870 26.69 16.71 -0.24
CA THR A 870 26.76 15.26 -0.48
C THR A 870 27.06 14.52 0.82
N ILE A 871 26.16 13.46 1.10
CA ILE A 871 26.48 12.54 2.22
C ILE A 871 26.88 11.18 1.66
N ARG A 872 28.14 10.82 2.09
CA ARG A 872 28.65 9.54 1.56
C ARG A 872 28.72 8.51 2.70
N TYR A 873 28.24 7.39 2.40
CA TYR A 873 28.42 6.24 3.33
C TYR A 873 29.81 5.62 3.17
N ASN A 874 30.45 5.28 4.27
CA ASN A 874 31.92 5.00 4.32
C ASN A 874 32.20 3.52 4.12
N ASN A 875 31.07 2.75 3.89
CA ASN A 875 31.35 1.34 3.60
C ASN A 875 30.85 0.98 2.18
N PRO A 876 31.65 -0.01 1.64
CA PRO A 876 31.26 -0.37 0.26
C PRO A 876 29.94 -1.15 0.23
N VAL A 877 29.16 -1.00 -0.83
CA VAL A 877 27.82 -1.64 -0.81
C VAL A 877 27.69 -2.52 -2.06
N ASN A 878 28.86 -2.71 -2.84
CA ASN A 878 28.77 -3.54 -4.06
C ASN A 878 29.13 -5.00 -3.75
N ASP A 879 28.59 -5.56 -2.71
CA ASP A 879 29.05 -6.89 -2.25
C ASP A 879 28.06 -7.97 -2.71
N GLY A 880 27.07 -7.59 -3.50
CA GLY A 880 26.14 -8.58 -4.12
C GLY A 880 25.05 -8.98 -3.12
N ARG A 881 25.06 -8.38 -1.83
CA ARG A 881 24.02 -8.72 -0.83
C ARG A 881 22.97 -7.61 -0.80
N TRP A 882 21.79 -7.94 -0.25
CA TRP A 882 20.69 -6.96 -0.23
C TRP A 882 20.94 -5.89 0.84
N HIS A 883 20.64 -4.75 0.44
CA HIS A 883 20.83 -3.60 1.35
C HIS A 883 19.58 -2.73 1.35
N ARG A 884 19.27 -2.33 2.53
CA ARG A 884 18.14 -1.39 2.67
C ARG A 884 18.66 0.01 3.00
N VAL A 885 18.09 0.93 2.13
CA VAL A 885 18.66 2.28 2.27
C VAL A 885 17.52 3.27 2.55
N VAL A 886 17.86 4.12 3.55
CA VAL A 886 16.82 5.12 3.87
C VAL A 886 17.45 6.52 3.74
N VAL A 887 16.70 7.32 2.88
CA VAL A 887 17.15 8.72 2.75
C VAL A 887 16.03 9.64 3.27
N ASP A 888 16.47 10.44 4.19
CA ASP A 888 15.45 11.28 4.83
C ASP A 888 15.95 12.73 4.87
N ARG A 889 15.08 13.47 4.18
CA ARG A 889 15.47 14.90 4.19
C ARG A 889 14.35 15.71 4.86
N ASN A 890 14.76 16.39 5.77
CA ASN A 890 13.83 17.30 6.46
C ASN A 890 14.42 18.72 6.47
N ASN A 891 13.97 19.45 5.53
CA ASN A 891 14.40 20.86 5.41
C ASN A 891 15.92 20.94 5.18
N ARG A 892 16.84 21.26 6.09
CA ARG A 892 18.29 21.44 5.81
C ARG A 892 19.08 20.22 6.27
N HIS A 893 18.17 19.24 6.88
CA HIS A 893 18.91 18.09 7.46
C HIS A 893 18.73 16.86 6.55
N GLY A 894 19.90 16.51 6.00
CA GLY A 894 19.89 15.27 5.18
C GLY A 894 20.47 14.08 5.94
N MET A 895 19.68 12.93 5.86
CA MET A 895 20.19 11.71 6.53
C MET A 895 20.18 10.55 5.52
N LEU A 896 21.38 9.90 5.52
CA LEU A 896 21.48 8.65 4.72
C LEU A 896 21.85 7.47 5.65
N GLN A 897 20.88 6.47 5.68
CA GLN A 897 21.18 5.23 6.42
C GLN A 897 21.10 4.01 5.50
N VAL A 898 22.17 3.22 5.54
CA VAL A 898 22.20 1.96 4.76
C VAL A 898 22.16 0.77 5.73
N ASP A 899 21.10 -0.06 5.71
CA ASP A 899 20.87 -1.25 6.55
C ASP A 899 20.69 -0.82 8.00
N ASP A 900 21.44 -1.32 8.81
CA ASP A 900 21.24 -0.91 10.22
C ASP A 900 22.46 -0.11 10.72
N ASP A 901 23.21 0.53 9.65
CA ASP A 901 24.40 1.33 10.03
C ASP A 901 23.96 2.71 10.52
N THR A 902 24.97 3.25 11.24
CA THR A 902 24.67 4.62 11.74
C THR A 902 24.47 5.59 10.55
N PRO A 903 23.34 6.37 10.73
CA PRO A 903 22.98 7.26 9.63
C PRO A 903 23.97 8.45 9.51
N SER A 904 24.41 8.58 8.33
CA SER A 904 25.26 9.78 8.11
C SER A 904 24.38 11.03 7.90
N VAL A 905 24.68 12.11 8.70
CA VAL A 905 23.75 13.26 8.72
C VAL A 905 24.53 14.53 8.38
N VAL A 906 24.00 15.34 7.57
CA VAL A 906 24.68 16.62 7.24
C VAL A 906 23.64 17.73 7.26
N THR A 907 24.07 18.90 7.77
CA THR A 907 23.13 20.05 7.83
C THR A 907 23.70 21.20 7.00
N SER A 908 22.88 21.71 5.94
CA SER A 908 23.41 22.73 4.99
C SER A 908 23.36 24.12 5.63
N THR A 909 24.37 25.29 5.32
CA THR A 909 24.40 26.66 5.90
C THR A 909 23.26 27.50 5.32
N PRO A 910 22.71 28.68 6.01
CA PRO A 910 21.44 29.40 6.05
C PRO A 910 21.13 30.11 4.72
N GLU A 911 21.22 29.30 3.59
CA GLU A 911 20.82 30.31 2.58
C GLU A 911 19.68 29.75 1.72
N THR A 912 18.72 28.72 2.22
CA THR A 912 17.36 28.53 1.65
C THR A 912 16.80 27.19 2.13
N LYS A 913 15.53 27.11 2.78
CA LYS A 913 14.76 26.14 3.60
C LYS A 913 13.75 25.39 2.73
N HIS A 914 13.91 25.57 1.26
CA HIS A 914 12.83 24.78 0.62
C HIS A 914 13.33 24.24 -0.72
N ILE A 915 13.38 22.64 -0.74
CA ILE A 915 13.74 22.11 -2.07
C ILE A 915 12.46 21.55 -2.73
N ASN A 916 12.03 22.15 -3.82
CA ASN A 916 10.87 21.66 -4.60
C ASN A 916 11.25 20.42 -5.43
N THR A 917 10.80 19.15 -4.88
CA THR A 917 11.16 17.91 -5.62
C THR A 917 9.91 17.33 -6.26
N ASP A 918 8.74 18.11 -6.38
CA ASP A 918 7.41 17.69 -6.88
C ASP A 918 7.48 17.36 -8.38
N GLY A 919 8.71 16.97 -8.82
CA GLY A 919 8.90 16.60 -10.24
C GLY A 919 8.99 15.08 -10.41
N VAL A 920 9.34 14.54 -11.53
CA VAL A 920 9.36 13.09 -11.86
C VAL A 920 10.42 12.38 -11.02
N LEU A 921 9.93 11.16 -10.19
CA LEU A 921 10.92 10.32 -9.47
C LEU A 921 11.44 9.20 -10.39
N TRP A 922 12.84 9.25 -10.59
CA TRP A 922 13.47 8.21 -11.46
C TRP A 922 14.14 7.14 -10.58
N ILE A 923 13.98 5.77 -11.00
CA ILE A 923 14.64 4.65 -10.28
C ILE A 923 15.47 3.86 -11.28
N GLY A 924 16.85 3.72 -10.85
CA GLY A 924 17.65 2.70 -11.56
C GLY A 924 18.44 3.33 -12.71
N GLY A 925 18.35 4.71 -12.96
CA GLY A 925 19.13 5.42 -13.99
C GLY A 925 18.33 6.60 -14.53
N CYS A 926 19.13 7.62 -15.27
CA CYS A 926 18.37 8.77 -15.82
C CYS A 926 19.12 9.32 -17.04
N SER A 927 18.46 9.93 -18.12
CA SER A 927 19.05 10.35 -19.42
C SER A 927 19.50 11.81 -19.35
N ASN A 928 19.34 12.62 -18.13
CA ASN A 928 19.84 14.02 -18.10
C ASN A 928 20.08 14.46 -16.66
N LEU A 929 21.34 14.38 -16.12
CA LEU A 929 21.64 14.67 -14.71
C LEU A 929 22.16 16.11 -14.58
N PRO A 930 21.86 16.88 -13.45
CA PRO A 930 22.28 18.28 -13.23
C PRO A 930 23.80 18.44 -13.24
N VAL A 931 24.43 19.64 -13.78
CA VAL A 931 25.84 19.99 -13.86
C VAL A 931 26.40 20.20 -12.44
N GLY A 932 27.47 19.25 -11.97
CA GLY A 932 28.06 19.49 -10.63
C GLY A 932 28.10 18.20 -9.81
N LEU A 933 27.46 17.02 -10.40
CA LEU A 933 27.56 15.73 -9.71
C LEU A 933 28.63 14.85 -10.36
N THR A 934 29.34 14.12 -9.59
CA THR A 934 30.46 13.29 -10.12
C THR A 934 29.97 12.39 -11.27
N PRO A 935 30.86 11.93 -12.25
CA PRO A 935 30.51 11.11 -13.43
C PRO A 935 29.81 9.80 -13.03
N ALA A 936 29.93 9.33 -11.73
CA ALA A 936 29.32 8.07 -11.27
C ALA A 936 27.79 8.18 -11.22
N TYR A 937 27.24 9.39 -11.06
CA TYR A 937 25.78 9.59 -11.00
C TYR A 937 25.18 9.54 -12.41
N SER A 938 26.11 9.54 -13.39
CA SER A 938 25.60 9.52 -14.78
C SER A 938 25.60 8.10 -15.34
N LYS A 939 25.99 7.07 -14.42
CA LYS A 939 25.98 5.67 -14.91
C LYS A 939 24.71 4.97 -14.40
N GLY A 940 23.98 4.26 -15.27
CA GLY A 940 22.77 3.51 -14.85
C GLY A 940 23.09 2.40 -13.84
N PHE A 941 22.03 2.06 -12.99
CA PHE A 941 22.23 1.05 -11.92
C PHE A 941 22.20 -0.36 -12.52
N VAL A 942 23.29 -1.11 -12.17
CA VAL A 942 23.32 -2.54 -12.55
C VAL A 942 23.19 -3.38 -11.27
N GLY A 943 22.00 -4.11 -11.07
CA GLY A 943 21.75 -4.95 -9.89
C GLY A 943 20.23 -5.11 -9.66
N CYS A 944 19.87 -5.58 -8.56
CA CYS A 944 18.42 -5.86 -8.35
C CYS A 944 17.85 -4.91 -7.28
N ILE A 945 16.52 -4.51 -7.69
CA ILE A 945 15.84 -3.69 -6.68
C ILE A 945 14.54 -4.39 -6.29
N HIS A 946 14.32 -4.52 -4.95
CA HIS A 946 13.19 -5.32 -4.45
C HIS A 946 12.01 -4.39 -4.11
N SER A 947 12.27 -3.26 -3.44
CA SER A 947 11.12 -2.40 -3.08
C SER A 947 11.58 -0.94 -3.00
N VAL A 948 10.62 -0.10 -3.50
CA VAL A 948 10.86 1.35 -3.36
C VAL A 948 9.63 1.97 -2.67
N ILE A 949 9.96 2.66 -1.54
CA ILE A 949 8.86 3.28 -0.77
C ILE A 949 9.15 4.79 -0.68
N VAL A 950 8.07 5.56 -1.20
CA VAL A 950 8.23 7.02 -1.14
C VAL A 950 7.12 7.62 -0.27
N ASP A 951 7.45 8.16 0.89
CA ASP A 951 6.54 8.78 1.88
C ASP A 951 5.46 7.82 2.32
N GLY A 952 6.05 6.57 2.52
CA GLY A 952 5.13 5.61 3.17
C GLY A 952 4.26 4.87 2.14
N GLU A 953 4.33 5.27 0.81
CA GLU A 953 3.61 4.47 -0.21
C GLU A 953 4.59 3.64 -1.05
N SER A 954 4.12 2.31 -1.15
CA SER A 954 4.99 1.39 -1.92
C SER A 954 4.72 1.55 -3.43
N LEU A 955 5.91 1.80 -4.07
CA LEU A 955 5.72 1.84 -5.54
C LEU A 955 5.67 0.42 -6.13
N LYS A 956 4.54 0.13 -6.88
CA LYS A 956 4.45 -1.23 -7.48
C LYS A 956 5.45 -1.35 -8.64
N ILE A 957 6.79 -1.58 -8.34
CA ILE A 957 7.89 -1.45 -9.34
C ILE A 957 7.95 -2.73 -10.18
N ALA A 958 7.26 -3.96 -9.66
CA ALA A 958 7.20 -5.23 -10.44
C ALA A 958 6.08 -5.16 -11.48
N ALA A 959 5.09 -4.32 -11.22
CA ALA A 959 3.95 -4.12 -12.13
C ALA A 959 4.30 -3.17 -13.27
N HIS A 960 5.46 -2.37 -13.17
CA HIS A 960 5.78 -1.28 -14.12
C HIS A 960 7.13 -1.57 -14.80
N GLY A 961 7.88 -2.67 -14.48
CA GLY A 961 9.27 -2.95 -14.90
C GLY A 961 9.28 -3.86 -16.13
N THR A 962 9.85 -3.38 -17.29
CA THR A 962 10.10 -4.16 -18.52
C THR A 962 11.19 -5.20 -18.31
N GLY A 963 11.51 -5.71 -16.97
CA GLY A 963 12.87 -6.30 -16.79
C GLY A 963 12.75 -7.67 -16.12
N GLN A 964 13.16 -8.69 -16.76
CA GLN A 964 13.66 -10.04 -16.40
C GLN A 964 13.84 -10.20 -14.89
N THR A 965 13.25 -11.21 -14.31
CA THR A 965 13.32 -11.59 -12.88
C THR A 965 14.78 -11.75 -12.43
N CYS A 966 15.13 -11.06 -11.33
CA CYS A 966 16.47 -11.08 -10.72
C CYS A 966 16.91 -12.52 -10.44
N PRO A 967 17.88 -13.03 -11.01
CA PRO A 967 18.33 -14.42 -10.83
C PRO A 967 18.66 -14.73 -9.36
N HIS A 968 18.19 -15.87 -8.84
CA HIS A 968 18.22 -16.36 -7.43
C HIS A 968 19.65 -16.67 -7.00
N THR A 969 20.71 -16.32 -8.08
CA THR A 969 22.09 -16.58 -7.62
C THR A 969 22.95 -15.36 -7.96
#